data_AF-A0AAW3ZP73-F1
#
_entry.id   AF-A0AAW3ZP73-F1
#
_cell.length_a   1.000
_cell.length_b   1.000
_cell.length_c   1.000
_cell.angle_alpha   90.00
_cell.angle_beta   90.00
_cell.angle_gamma   90.00
#
_symmetry.space_group_name_H-M   'P 1'
#
loop_
_entity.id
_entity.type
_entity.pdbx_description
1 polymer ?
#
loop_
_entity_poly.entity_id
_entity_poly.type
_entity_poly.pdbx_seq_one_letter_code
_entity_poly.pdbx_strand_id
1 'polypeptide(L)'
;MRLPLAHRLLLSAFFAGAVALSPAHGATPVSPEQLIIPHQSFTLDNGLQVIVHEDHAVPIVSVNVWYKVGSRDEKPGRTGFAHLFEHFFFNGSEHYPHGFREAMDDLGANNRNGTTNTDRTNFFEDVPVSALERTLYLEADRMGWLSGHISKEMLERERGVVKNEKRQGENQPYGTVWSRVVEAIYPAGHPYSWSTIGRMEDLDAASLEDVREWYQQYYGPDNAVIVLAGDITLDRARELMVKYFGPIKPGAPIKRLQWAVPTLQQPLRDRMQDRVPQTRFYKVWHLPPAATRGSHAMELFADWLSGSEAAPLDRKLVFDTQLATDVGAFVWGKQLTSTFIVTASLRPGADPEALEKELDKVVAEALLRPAKAADLDRARSRLMASFARGIERLGSFGGRADALAEGLALYGDSQAYQKRLQDLASLPADQVRSIANEWLSKPNYTLVVEPFPALKAADESIDRTQLPGLGAPPEVAFPQVQTDSLPNGLKLMLLQRGSAPLIKLSLAVDAGAASDPDGAEGTARLAMNLLEKGTAKRDGFAISNRRDELGATLWTDNTLDLSLVGMTALKSALDDSMALLGEVALQPSFPSDMVEIERKRQLSAIEQQKASPTGAAFRVLPPLLYGEAHPYGRPGGGLGFESSVNALERQALAHWHGRWFAANNATLMAAGDISMDELKVLATKHFNRWPSKGVDAVPLPPATQGQAGTLYLIDRTDAPQSVIIAAHLVKQDVAVDELALESVMRNFGGMATSRLNRNLRLDKHWSYGTFGGVSEARGPRQFYVVAPVQTDKTVEALNEVKAEIAGLDGQRPLAGEEFDSVVRSQLSRLPARFETLDSLIGAATQMVSYGREPAYYYGYAEALRKLSADDLNQAAGTLVDPDRLTWVVIGDLSKIEAGLRELNWAKVQLLDAEGKPKQ
;
A
#
# COMPACT_ATOMS: atom_id res chain seq x y z
N MET A 1 4.48 -63.85 71.13
CA MET A 1 3.19 -63.64 71.82
C MET A 1 2.23 -62.90 70.87
N ARG A 2 0.95 -62.70 71.20
CA ARG A 2 -0.09 -62.29 70.24
C ARG A 2 -0.17 -60.76 69.97
N LEU A 3 -0.71 -60.42 68.79
CA LEU A 3 -1.39 -59.16 68.41
C LEU A 3 -0.49 -57.89 68.24
N PRO A 4 -0.95 -56.86 67.48
CA PRO A 4 -0.07 -56.26 66.46
C PRO A 4 0.07 -54.72 66.50
N LEU A 5 1.07 -54.22 65.76
CA LEU A 5 1.01 -52.91 65.10
C LEU A 5 1.08 -53.11 63.58
N ALA A 6 0.30 -52.33 62.82
CA ALA A 6 0.25 -52.45 61.37
C ALA A 6 1.24 -51.49 60.69
N HIS A 7 2.30 -52.05 60.10
CA HIS A 7 3.10 -51.40 59.05
C HIS A 7 3.34 -52.43 57.94
N ARG A 8 2.98 -52.08 56.71
CA ARG A 8 3.44 -52.79 55.50
C ARG A 8 3.90 -51.75 54.49
N LEU A 9 5.20 -51.68 54.27
CA LEU A 9 5.73 -51.10 53.04
C LEU A 9 5.27 -51.99 51.88
N LEU A 10 4.78 -51.35 50.82
CA LEU A 10 4.69 -51.94 49.49
C LEU A 10 5.66 -51.16 48.60
N LEU A 11 6.56 -51.87 47.92
CA LEU A 11 7.40 -51.25 46.89
C LEU A 11 6.48 -50.77 45.76
N SER A 12 6.34 -49.46 45.62
CA SER A 12 5.57 -48.86 44.53
C SER A 12 6.38 -48.93 43.24
N ALA A 13 5.98 -49.83 42.33
CA ALA A 13 6.54 -49.88 41.00
C ALA A 13 6.21 -48.58 40.24
N PHE A 14 7.23 -47.92 39.69
CA PHE A 14 7.06 -46.74 38.84
C PHE A 14 6.37 -47.15 37.53
N PHE A 15 5.05 -46.93 37.45
CA PHE A 15 4.38 -46.87 36.17
C PHE A 15 4.81 -45.58 35.46
N ALA A 16 5.67 -45.73 34.45
CA ALA A 16 6.01 -44.64 33.54
C ALA A 16 4.78 -44.31 32.69
N GLY A 17 3.92 -43.44 33.22
CA GLY A 17 2.79 -42.89 32.50
C GLY A 17 3.30 -42.05 31.33
N ALA A 18 3.33 -42.65 30.14
CA ALA A 18 3.64 -41.94 28.92
C ALA A 18 2.57 -40.86 28.70
N VAL A 19 2.90 -39.62 29.02
CA VAL A 19 2.10 -38.46 28.62
C VAL A 19 2.18 -38.39 27.11
N ALA A 20 1.14 -38.92 26.45
CA ALA A 20 0.94 -38.72 25.03
C ALA A 20 0.79 -37.22 24.82
N LEU A 21 1.85 -36.59 24.32
CA LEU A 21 1.77 -35.25 23.74
C LEU A 21 0.81 -35.35 22.56
N SER A 22 -0.45 -34.97 22.79
CA SER A 22 -1.39 -34.72 21.69
C SER A 22 -0.70 -33.82 20.70
N PRO A 23 -0.64 -34.17 19.40
CA PRO A 23 -0.02 -33.30 18.42
C PRO A 23 -0.73 -31.94 18.48
N ALA A 24 0.06 -30.87 18.53
CA ALA A 24 -0.48 -29.53 18.37
C ALA A 24 -1.29 -29.54 17.08
N HIS A 25 -2.57 -29.16 17.17
CA HIS A 25 -3.45 -29.11 16.02
C HIS A 25 -3.00 -27.91 15.18
N GLY A 26 -2.03 -28.14 14.29
CA GLY A 26 -1.66 -27.15 13.29
C GLY A 26 -2.92 -26.77 12.50
N ALA A 27 -3.16 -25.47 12.34
CA ALA A 27 -4.27 -24.99 11.53
C ALA A 27 -4.22 -25.68 10.16
N THR A 28 -5.34 -26.31 9.77
CA THR A 28 -5.41 -27.07 8.52
C THR A 28 -5.03 -26.14 7.36
N PRO A 29 -3.98 -26.45 6.57
CA PRO A 29 -3.58 -25.60 5.45
C PRO A 29 -4.74 -25.37 4.50
N VAL A 30 -4.89 -24.12 4.03
CA VAL A 30 -5.96 -23.77 3.08
C VAL A 30 -5.79 -24.61 1.82
N SER A 31 -6.78 -25.43 1.51
CA SER A 31 -6.68 -26.43 0.43
C SER A 31 -7.27 -25.91 -0.89
N PRO A 32 -6.81 -26.40 -2.06
CA PRO A 32 -7.36 -25.97 -3.36
C PRO A 32 -8.88 -26.15 -3.50
N GLU A 33 -9.46 -27.11 -2.78
CA GLU A 33 -10.90 -27.40 -2.75
C GLU A 33 -11.69 -26.35 -1.95
N GLN A 34 -11.04 -25.60 -1.06
CA GLN A 34 -11.64 -24.49 -0.30
C GLN A 34 -11.57 -23.16 -1.07
N LEU A 35 -10.82 -23.11 -2.17
CA LEU A 35 -10.56 -21.90 -2.96
C LEU A 35 -11.27 -21.91 -4.33
N ILE A 36 -12.35 -22.68 -4.44
CA ILE A 36 -13.19 -22.76 -5.65
C ILE A 36 -14.05 -21.50 -5.75
N ILE A 37 -14.06 -20.88 -6.93
CA ILE A 37 -15.01 -19.85 -7.33
C ILE A 37 -16.13 -20.53 -8.15
N PRO A 38 -17.34 -20.75 -7.59
CA PRO A 38 -18.44 -21.40 -8.32
C PRO A 38 -18.95 -20.48 -9.43
N HIS A 39 -18.91 -20.93 -10.68
CA HIS A 39 -19.31 -20.12 -11.82
C HIS A 39 -20.00 -20.95 -12.90
N GLN A 40 -20.83 -20.27 -13.68
CA GLN A 40 -21.46 -20.80 -14.89
C GLN A 40 -20.96 -19.99 -16.08
N SER A 41 -21.06 -20.53 -17.30
CA SER A 41 -20.62 -19.82 -18.50
C SER A 41 -21.54 -20.05 -19.69
N PHE A 42 -21.51 -19.12 -20.64
CA PHE A 42 -22.15 -19.25 -21.93
C PHE A 42 -21.37 -18.48 -23.00
N THR A 43 -21.79 -18.60 -24.25
CA THR A 43 -21.24 -17.84 -25.37
C THR A 43 -22.41 -17.31 -26.20
N LEU A 44 -22.31 -16.07 -26.67
CA LEU A 44 -23.28 -15.46 -27.58
C LEU A 44 -23.00 -15.91 -29.02
N ASP A 45 -23.99 -15.78 -29.90
CA ASP A 45 -23.87 -16.16 -31.33
C ASP A 45 -22.79 -15.37 -32.08
N ASN A 46 -22.38 -14.20 -31.57
CA ASN A 46 -21.26 -13.41 -32.07
C ASN A 46 -19.89 -13.77 -31.45
N GLY A 47 -19.81 -14.88 -30.71
CA GLY A 47 -18.56 -15.40 -30.14
C GLY A 47 -18.18 -14.84 -28.77
N LEU A 48 -18.90 -13.85 -28.22
CA LEU A 48 -18.59 -13.30 -26.89
C LEU A 48 -18.74 -14.37 -25.81
N GLN A 49 -17.66 -14.65 -25.10
CA GLN A 49 -17.66 -15.59 -23.97
C GLN A 49 -18.02 -14.85 -22.68
N VAL A 50 -19.01 -15.37 -21.95
CA VAL A 50 -19.50 -14.79 -20.69
C VAL A 50 -19.35 -15.80 -19.56
N ILE A 51 -18.81 -15.36 -18.42
CA ILE A 51 -18.78 -16.12 -17.16
C ILE A 51 -19.64 -15.37 -16.13
N VAL A 52 -20.43 -16.11 -15.34
CA VAL A 52 -21.27 -15.59 -14.27
C VAL A 52 -20.90 -16.28 -12.96
N HIS A 53 -20.52 -15.49 -11.95
CA HIS A 53 -20.33 -15.92 -10.56
C HIS A 53 -21.43 -15.27 -9.71
N GLU A 54 -22.44 -16.06 -9.37
CA GLU A 54 -23.65 -15.65 -8.65
C GLU A 54 -23.37 -15.64 -7.13
N ASP A 55 -23.34 -14.45 -6.52
CA ASP A 55 -23.10 -14.24 -5.08
C ASP A 55 -23.93 -13.06 -4.55
N HIS A 56 -24.98 -13.38 -3.78
CA HIS A 56 -25.92 -12.42 -3.20
C HIS A 56 -25.46 -11.82 -1.85
N ALA A 57 -24.19 -11.99 -1.43
CA ALA A 57 -23.71 -11.48 -0.14
C ALA A 57 -23.71 -9.93 -0.04
N VAL A 58 -23.61 -9.23 -1.17
CA VAL A 58 -23.63 -7.76 -1.26
C VAL A 58 -24.30 -7.32 -2.58
N PRO A 59 -25.10 -6.22 -2.61
CA PRO A 59 -25.89 -5.80 -3.77
C PRO A 59 -25.05 -5.03 -4.81
N ILE A 60 -23.92 -5.62 -5.20
CA ILE A 60 -23.01 -5.14 -6.24
C ILE A 60 -22.69 -6.28 -7.21
N VAL A 61 -22.28 -5.91 -8.43
CA VAL A 61 -21.75 -6.84 -9.44
C VAL A 61 -20.47 -6.24 -9.99
N SER A 62 -19.40 -7.03 -9.94
CA SER A 62 -18.18 -6.75 -10.69
C SER A 62 -18.40 -7.10 -12.15
N VAL A 63 -18.13 -6.14 -13.04
CA VAL A 63 -17.99 -6.35 -14.48
C VAL A 63 -16.49 -6.32 -14.78
N ASN A 64 -15.95 -7.33 -15.45
CA ASN A 64 -14.55 -7.36 -15.87
C ASN A 64 -14.47 -7.85 -17.33
N VAL A 65 -14.03 -6.96 -18.22
CA VAL A 65 -13.96 -7.13 -19.68
C VAL A 65 -12.50 -7.32 -20.08
N TRP A 66 -12.11 -8.54 -20.45
CA TRP A 66 -10.77 -8.85 -20.95
C TRP A 66 -10.77 -9.02 -22.47
N TYR A 67 -10.01 -8.18 -23.17
CA TYR A 67 -9.68 -8.39 -24.58
C TYR A 67 -8.39 -9.20 -24.70
N LYS A 68 -8.41 -10.25 -25.52
CA LYS A 68 -7.28 -11.17 -25.74
C LYS A 68 -6.26 -10.56 -26.73
N VAL A 69 -5.85 -9.32 -26.48
CA VAL A 69 -4.87 -8.53 -27.22
C VAL A 69 -3.97 -7.81 -26.22
N GLY A 70 -2.66 -7.80 -26.43
CA GLY A 70 -1.73 -7.00 -25.65
C GLY A 70 -0.64 -6.41 -26.53
N SER A 71 0.39 -5.78 -25.93
CA SER A 71 1.44 -5.14 -26.75
C SER A 71 2.21 -6.12 -27.65
N ARG A 72 2.17 -7.43 -27.37
CA ARG A 72 2.76 -8.48 -28.22
C ARG A 72 2.15 -8.57 -29.62
N ASP A 73 0.88 -8.16 -29.75
CA ASP A 73 0.11 -8.30 -30.97
C ASP A 73 0.39 -7.14 -31.95
N GLU A 74 1.19 -6.16 -31.50
CA GLU A 74 1.60 -4.97 -32.24
C GLU A 74 2.60 -5.28 -33.36
N LYS A 75 2.64 -4.39 -34.36
CA LYS A 75 3.55 -4.49 -35.50
C LYS A 75 4.85 -3.71 -35.19
N PRO A 76 6.05 -4.21 -35.55
CA PRO A 76 7.28 -3.40 -35.44
C PRO A 76 7.15 -2.07 -36.21
N GLY A 77 7.45 -0.95 -35.57
CA GLY A 77 7.18 0.39 -36.11
C GLY A 77 5.78 0.95 -35.78
N ARG A 78 5.01 0.22 -34.95
CA ARG A 78 3.66 0.53 -34.44
C ARG A 78 3.46 -0.03 -33.01
N THR A 79 4.45 0.11 -32.15
CA THR A 79 4.36 -0.29 -30.73
C THR A 79 3.66 0.75 -29.85
N GLY A 80 3.06 0.32 -28.74
CA GLY A 80 2.31 1.16 -27.79
C GLY A 80 0.81 1.33 -28.11
N PHE A 81 0.31 0.67 -29.15
CA PHE A 81 -1.09 0.72 -29.59
C PHE A 81 -2.05 0.08 -28.58
N ALA A 82 -1.67 -1.03 -27.95
CA ALA A 82 -2.53 -1.68 -26.95
C ALA A 82 -2.79 -0.75 -25.75
N HIS A 83 -1.76 -0.02 -25.31
CA HIS A 83 -1.88 0.97 -24.22
C HIS A 83 -2.61 2.24 -24.67
N LEU A 84 -2.34 2.74 -25.88
CA LEU A 84 -3.06 3.89 -26.44
C LEU A 84 -4.57 3.61 -26.57
N PHE A 85 -4.97 2.36 -26.79
CA PHE A 85 -6.39 1.98 -26.81
C PHE A 85 -7.05 1.99 -25.43
N GLU A 86 -6.32 1.68 -24.36
CA GLU A 86 -6.81 1.85 -22.99
C GLU A 86 -7.27 3.29 -22.73
N HIS A 87 -6.50 4.27 -23.22
CA HIS A 87 -6.85 5.69 -23.17
C HIS A 87 -8.10 6.01 -23.99
N PHE A 88 -8.22 5.49 -25.23
CA PHE A 88 -9.42 5.75 -26.04
C PHE A 88 -10.69 5.18 -25.42
N PHE A 89 -10.64 4.00 -24.81
CA PHE A 89 -11.77 3.40 -24.11
C PHE A 89 -12.31 4.30 -22.98
N PHE A 90 -11.47 5.09 -22.30
CA PHE A 90 -11.94 6.06 -21.29
C PHE A 90 -12.66 7.29 -21.84
N ASN A 91 -12.58 7.56 -23.15
CA ASN A 91 -13.04 8.83 -23.76
C ASN A 91 -14.47 8.80 -24.35
N GLY A 92 -15.22 7.72 -24.12
CA GLY A 92 -16.57 7.53 -24.63
C GLY A 92 -16.60 6.76 -25.96
N SER A 93 -17.76 6.70 -26.58
CA SER A 93 -18.06 5.90 -27.78
C SER A 93 -19.20 6.56 -28.59
N GLU A 94 -19.55 6.03 -29.78
CA GLU A 94 -20.44 6.71 -30.74
C GLU A 94 -21.83 7.07 -30.18
N HIS A 95 -22.41 6.23 -29.32
CA HIS A 95 -23.72 6.51 -28.70
C HIS A 95 -23.61 7.10 -27.28
N TYR A 96 -22.40 7.15 -26.71
CA TYR A 96 -22.10 7.87 -25.47
C TYR A 96 -20.77 8.65 -25.58
N PRO A 97 -20.79 9.84 -26.22
CA PRO A 97 -19.58 10.62 -26.55
C PRO A 97 -19.01 11.41 -25.35
N HIS A 98 -19.16 10.88 -24.14
CA HIS A 98 -18.67 11.47 -22.89
C HIS A 98 -17.74 10.47 -22.18
N GLY A 99 -16.87 10.98 -21.30
CA GLY A 99 -15.88 10.15 -20.61
C GLY A 99 -16.50 8.98 -19.84
N PHE A 100 -15.96 7.78 -20.04
CA PHE A 100 -16.46 6.55 -19.41
C PHE A 100 -16.14 6.54 -17.92
N ARG A 101 -14.99 7.11 -17.50
CA ARG A 101 -14.64 7.19 -16.08
C ARG A 101 -15.67 8.04 -15.33
N GLU A 102 -16.02 9.20 -15.88
CA GLU A 102 -17.05 10.12 -15.40
C GLU A 102 -18.44 9.47 -15.38
N ALA A 103 -18.78 8.68 -16.40
CA ALA A 103 -20.03 7.90 -16.39
C ALA A 103 -20.06 6.85 -15.29
N MET A 104 -18.92 6.23 -14.97
CA MET A 104 -18.80 5.26 -13.88
C MET A 104 -18.76 5.93 -12.50
N ASP A 105 -18.20 7.14 -12.37
CA ASP A 105 -18.36 8.02 -11.19
C ASP A 105 -19.85 8.29 -10.91
N ASP A 106 -20.61 8.73 -11.93
CA ASP A 106 -22.05 9.00 -11.85
C ASP A 106 -22.90 7.75 -11.52
N LEU A 107 -22.43 6.56 -11.88
CA LEU A 107 -23.08 5.28 -11.57
C LEU A 107 -22.74 4.72 -10.18
N GLY A 108 -21.85 5.39 -9.43
CA GLY A 108 -21.40 4.93 -8.11
C GLY A 108 -20.50 3.70 -8.17
N ALA A 109 -19.77 3.51 -9.28
CA ALA A 109 -18.88 2.37 -9.47
C ALA A 109 -17.62 2.47 -8.62
N ASN A 110 -17.38 1.50 -7.72
CA ASN A 110 -16.12 1.34 -7.02
C ASN A 110 -15.12 0.54 -7.88
N ASN A 111 -13.83 0.56 -7.50
CA ASN A 111 -12.73 -0.18 -8.14
C ASN A 111 -12.56 0.00 -9.68
N ARG A 112 -13.24 0.99 -10.30
CA ARG A 112 -13.23 1.23 -11.75
C ARG A 112 -11.83 1.54 -12.30
N ASN A 113 -11.32 0.70 -13.21
CA ASN A 113 -10.11 1.02 -13.98
C ASN A 113 -10.00 0.20 -15.29
N GLY A 114 -8.91 0.43 -16.03
CA GLY A 114 -8.42 -0.44 -17.08
C GLY A 114 -6.93 -0.63 -16.91
N THR A 115 -6.35 -1.65 -17.56
CA THR A 115 -4.89 -1.83 -17.69
C THR A 115 -4.50 -2.74 -18.85
N THR A 116 -3.36 -2.42 -19.45
CA THR A 116 -2.73 -3.17 -20.53
C THR A 116 -1.41 -3.79 -20.08
N ASN A 117 -1.12 -5.00 -20.56
CA ASN A 117 0.20 -5.63 -20.46
C ASN A 117 0.59 -6.28 -21.80
N THR A 118 1.62 -7.14 -21.79
CA THR A 118 2.08 -7.80 -23.01
C THR A 118 1.05 -8.72 -23.66
N ASP A 119 0.11 -9.29 -22.90
CA ASP A 119 -0.83 -10.32 -23.35
C ASP A 119 -2.32 -9.91 -23.34
N ARG A 120 -2.71 -8.86 -22.60
CA ARG A 120 -4.11 -8.40 -22.45
C ARG A 120 -4.25 -6.86 -22.33
N THR A 121 -5.41 -6.35 -22.73
CA THR A 121 -6.02 -5.09 -22.27
C THR A 121 -7.32 -5.47 -21.56
N ASN A 122 -7.56 -4.97 -20.35
CA ASN A 122 -8.85 -5.15 -19.68
C ASN A 122 -9.41 -3.84 -19.12
N PHE A 123 -10.70 -3.87 -18.81
CA PHE A 123 -11.44 -2.88 -18.06
C PHE A 123 -12.28 -3.59 -17.01
N PHE A 124 -12.46 -2.96 -15.85
CA PHE A 124 -13.19 -3.55 -14.74
C PHE A 124 -13.80 -2.49 -13.83
N GLU A 125 -15.00 -2.76 -13.32
CA GLU A 125 -15.72 -1.90 -12.39
C GLU A 125 -16.65 -2.71 -11.47
N ASP A 126 -16.73 -2.32 -10.20
CA ASP A 126 -17.64 -2.91 -9.21
C ASP A 126 -18.84 -1.98 -9.03
N VAL A 127 -19.99 -2.35 -9.59
CA VAL A 127 -21.15 -1.45 -9.72
C VAL A 127 -22.35 -1.93 -8.89
N PRO A 128 -23.20 -1.02 -8.35
CA PRO A 128 -24.48 -1.42 -7.76
C PRO A 128 -25.37 -2.17 -8.76
N VAL A 129 -26.19 -3.13 -8.28
CA VAL A 129 -27.13 -3.88 -9.15
C VAL A 129 -28.07 -2.96 -9.94
N SER A 130 -28.44 -1.80 -9.38
CA SER A 130 -29.24 -0.77 -10.04
C SER A 130 -28.52 -0.03 -11.18
N ALA A 131 -27.18 -0.02 -11.19
CA ALA A 131 -26.37 0.60 -12.22
C ALA A 131 -26.01 -0.38 -13.36
N LEU A 132 -25.92 -1.68 -13.06
CA LEU A 132 -25.38 -2.73 -13.92
C LEU A 132 -25.92 -2.72 -15.36
N GLU A 133 -27.23 -2.54 -15.56
CA GLU A 133 -27.80 -2.52 -16.92
C GLU A 133 -27.28 -1.32 -17.75
N ARG A 134 -27.00 -0.17 -17.12
CA ARG A 134 -26.36 0.97 -17.81
C ARG A 134 -24.86 0.78 -17.97
N THR A 135 -24.18 0.11 -17.05
CA THR A 135 -22.77 -0.29 -17.21
C THR A 135 -22.59 -1.22 -18.42
N LEU A 136 -23.42 -2.25 -18.54
CA LEU A 136 -23.37 -3.19 -19.67
C LEU A 136 -23.74 -2.54 -21.01
N TYR A 137 -24.62 -1.53 -21.02
CA TYR A 137 -24.84 -0.69 -22.21
C TYR A 137 -23.57 0.09 -22.60
N LEU A 138 -22.88 0.71 -21.64
CA LEU A 138 -21.69 1.52 -21.91
C LEU A 138 -20.48 0.68 -22.35
N GLU A 139 -20.29 -0.52 -21.77
CA GLU A 139 -19.26 -1.45 -22.24
C GLU A 139 -19.59 -2.09 -23.59
N ALA A 140 -20.86 -2.35 -23.88
CA ALA A 140 -21.28 -2.75 -25.23
C ALA A 140 -21.03 -1.64 -26.26
N ASP A 141 -21.27 -0.37 -25.90
CA ASP A 141 -21.03 0.76 -26.80
C ASP A 141 -19.53 0.95 -27.10
N ARG A 142 -18.68 0.83 -26.07
CA ARG A 142 -17.21 0.78 -26.21
C ARG A 142 -16.72 -0.41 -27.04
N MET A 143 -17.31 -1.60 -26.86
CA MET A 143 -16.92 -2.79 -27.61
C MET A 143 -17.33 -2.72 -29.09
N GLY A 144 -18.53 -2.18 -29.40
CA GLY A 144 -19.04 -2.16 -30.77
C GLY A 144 -18.77 -0.89 -31.59
N TRP A 145 -18.68 0.28 -30.95
CA TRP A 145 -18.77 1.58 -31.63
C TRP A 145 -17.77 2.66 -31.13
N LEU A 146 -16.68 2.29 -30.44
CA LEU A 146 -15.64 3.25 -30.07
C LEU A 146 -14.93 3.86 -31.31
N SER A 147 -14.66 3.07 -32.34
CA SER A 147 -13.90 3.50 -33.53
C SER A 147 -14.58 4.59 -34.39
N GLY A 148 -15.90 4.78 -34.25
CA GLY A 148 -16.61 5.92 -34.84
C GLY A 148 -16.30 7.25 -34.13
N HIS A 149 -16.07 7.20 -32.81
CA HIS A 149 -15.85 8.36 -31.94
C HIS A 149 -14.38 8.81 -31.87
N ILE A 150 -13.40 7.92 -32.14
CA ILE A 150 -11.99 8.32 -32.19
C ILE A 150 -11.75 9.27 -33.38
N SER A 151 -11.52 10.55 -33.04
CA SER A 151 -11.15 11.61 -33.99
C SER A 151 -9.63 11.76 -34.09
N LYS A 152 -9.15 12.57 -35.06
CA LYS A 152 -7.72 12.89 -35.16
C LYS A 152 -7.25 13.70 -33.95
N GLU A 153 -8.07 14.63 -33.49
CA GLU A 153 -7.81 15.52 -32.37
C GLU A 153 -7.70 14.73 -31.06
N MET A 154 -8.53 13.70 -30.88
CA MET A 154 -8.42 12.74 -29.78
C MET A 154 -7.10 11.94 -29.86
N LEU A 155 -6.73 11.45 -31.05
CA LEU A 155 -5.48 10.72 -31.27
C LEU A 155 -4.24 11.57 -30.93
N GLU A 156 -4.14 12.81 -31.40
CA GLU A 156 -3.02 13.70 -31.06
C GLU A 156 -2.98 13.99 -29.55
N ARG A 157 -4.13 14.18 -28.90
CA ARG A 157 -4.22 14.43 -27.45
C ARG A 157 -3.75 13.21 -26.64
N GLU A 158 -4.27 12.02 -26.89
CA GLU A 158 -3.87 10.82 -26.14
C GLU A 158 -2.43 10.40 -26.42
N ARG A 159 -1.92 10.57 -27.66
CA ARG A 159 -0.47 10.45 -27.94
C ARG A 159 0.33 11.41 -27.06
N GLY A 160 -0.12 12.65 -26.90
CA GLY A 160 0.50 13.62 -25.99
C GLY A 160 0.52 13.16 -24.52
N VAL A 161 -0.58 12.56 -24.04
CA VAL A 161 -0.68 12.01 -22.67
C VAL A 161 0.25 10.80 -22.50
N VAL A 162 0.17 9.78 -23.35
CA VAL A 162 0.98 8.55 -23.25
C VAL A 162 2.48 8.86 -23.37
N LYS A 163 2.89 9.78 -24.26
CA LYS A 163 4.29 10.23 -24.36
C LYS A 163 4.75 10.99 -23.11
N ASN A 164 3.87 11.73 -22.44
CA ASN A 164 4.19 12.35 -21.15
C ASN A 164 4.30 11.30 -20.03
N GLU A 165 3.39 10.34 -19.97
CA GLU A 165 3.44 9.23 -19.00
C GLU A 165 4.73 8.42 -19.15
N LYS A 166 5.13 8.08 -20.38
CA LYS A 166 6.40 7.41 -20.69
C LYS A 166 7.59 8.17 -20.09
N ARG A 167 7.66 9.50 -20.27
CA ARG A 167 8.69 10.35 -19.64
C ARG A 167 8.61 10.35 -18.11
N GLN A 168 7.40 10.36 -17.54
CA GLN A 168 7.22 10.34 -16.08
C GLN A 168 7.65 9.00 -15.46
N GLY A 169 7.34 7.88 -16.11
CA GLY A 169 7.78 6.53 -15.71
C GLY A 169 9.29 6.33 -15.89
N GLU A 170 9.85 6.74 -17.02
CA GLU A 170 11.29 6.64 -17.32
C GLU A 170 12.15 7.58 -16.44
N ASN A 171 11.55 8.61 -15.84
CA ASN A 171 12.19 9.49 -14.84
C ASN A 171 11.98 9.02 -13.38
N GLN A 172 11.32 7.88 -13.13
CA GLN A 172 11.34 7.24 -11.80
C GLN A 172 12.65 6.47 -11.60
N PRO A 173 13.16 6.34 -10.35
CA PRO A 173 14.30 5.48 -10.06
C PRO A 173 14.07 4.03 -10.56
N TYR A 174 15.02 3.51 -11.34
CA TYR A 174 14.98 2.22 -12.04
C TYR A 174 13.92 2.13 -13.16
N GLY A 175 13.28 3.24 -13.56
CA GLY A 175 12.13 3.24 -14.47
C GLY A 175 12.41 2.71 -15.88
N THR A 176 13.63 2.90 -16.38
CA THR A 176 14.07 2.42 -17.71
C THR A 176 14.53 0.95 -17.72
N VAL A 177 14.68 0.30 -16.56
CA VAL A 177 15.21 -1.08 -16.43
C VAL A 177 14.44 -2.07 -17.27
N TRP A 178 13.11 -2.09 -17.20
CA TRP A 178 12.32 -3.13 -17.86
C TRP A 178 12.35 -3.03 -19.38
N SER A 179 12.39 -1.81 -19.94
CA SER A 179 12.63 -1.58 -21.37
C SER A 179 13.98 -2.17 -21.78
N ARG A 180 15.06 -1.91 -21.00
CA ARG A 180 16.38 -2.47 -21.32
C ARG A 180 16.43 -3.99 -21.16
N VAL A 181 15.76 -4.56 -20.15
CA VAL A 181 15.65 -6.01 -19.95
C VAL A 181 14.98 -6.68 -21.15
N VAL A 182 13.82 -6.21 -21.60
CA VAL A 182 13.10 -6.88 -22.70
C VAL A 182 13.83 -6.78 -24.04
N GLU A 183 14.50 -5.66 -24.32
CA GLU A 183 15.35 -5.51 -25.52
C GLU A 183 16.61 -6.39 -25.48
N ALA A 184 17.14 -6.71 -24.29
CA ALA A 184 18.33 -7.55 -24.15
C ALA A 184 18.04 -9.06 -24.18
N ILE A 185 16.90 -9.50 -23.61
CA ILE A 185 16.61 -10.94 -23.47
C ILE A 185 15.85 -11.55 -24.65
N TYR A 186 15.10 -10.74 -25.41
CA TYR A 186 14.29 -11.23 -26.55
C TYR A 186 14.94 -10.87 -27.89
N PRO A 187 14.94 -11.76 -28.89
CA PRO A 187 15.47 -11.44 -30.20
C PRO A 187 14.60 -10.37 -30.90
N ALA A 188 15.21 -9.54 -31.74
CA ALA A 188 14.51 -8.48 -32.45
C ALA A 188 13.33 -9.04 -33.28
N GLY A 189 12.14 -8.43 -33.12
CA GLY A 189 10.91 -8.90 -33.76
C GLY A 189 10.19 -10.01 -32.98
N HIS A 190 10.71 -10.46 -31.83
CA HIS A 190 9.94 -11.25 -30.88
C HIS A 190 8.76 -10.43 -30.33
N PRO A 191 7.56 -10.99 -30.13
CA PRO A 191 6.40 -10.25 -29.64
C PRO A 191 6.62 -9.53 -28.30
N TYR A 192 7.50 -10.03 -27.42
CA TYR A 192 7.86 -9.36 -26.17
C TYR A 192 9.14 -8.49 -26.24
N SER A 193 9.67 -8.15 -27.42
CA SER A 193 10.92 -7.35 -27.58
C SER A 193 10.74 -5.82 -27.46
N TRP A 194 9.63 -5.39 -26.86
CA TRP A 194 9.33 -3.99 -26.53
C TRP A 194 8.44 -3.91 -25.27
N SER A 195 8.42 -2.74 -24.63
CA SER A 195 7.56 -2.47 -23.46
C SER A 195 6.15 -2.05 -23.88
N THR A 196 5.16 -2.27 -23.00
CA THR A 196 3.73 -2.03 -23.28
C THR A 196 3.41 -0.61 -23.74
N ILE A 197 4.17 0.37 -23.25
CA ILE A 197 4.00 1.80 -23.56
C ILE A 197 4.62 2.22 -24.91
N GLY A 198 5.28 1.28 -25.61
CA GLY A 198 5.84 1.50 -26.94
C GLY A 198 7.09 2.38 -27.00
N ARG A 199 7.49 2.69 -28.24
CA ARG A 199 8.57 3.64 -28.60
C ARG A 199 7.99 5.01 -28.95
N MET A 200 8.77 6.08 -28.73
CA MET A 200 8.33 7.46 -29.03
C MET A 200 8.04 7.65 -30.52
N GLU A 201 8.87 7.05 -31.35
CA GLU A 201 8.86 7.08 -32.81
C GLU A 201 7.65 6.34 -33.37
N ASP A 202 7.32 5.18 -32.79
CA ASP A 202 6.17 4.36 -33.16
C ASP A 202 4.85 5.04 -32.76
N LEU A 203 4.80 5.62 -31.55
CA LEU A 203 3.69 6.46 -31.09
C LEU A 203 3.52 7.71 -31.97
N ASP A 204 4.59 8.26 -32.56
CA ASP A 204 4.51 9.41 -33.47
C ASP A 204 4.18 9.04 -34.92
N ALA A 205 4.47 7.80 -35.33
CA ALA A 205 4.09 7.28 -36.64
C ALA A 205 2.65 6.73 -36.70
N ALA A 206 1.95 6.66 -35.55
CA ALA A 206 0.59 6.15 -35.43
C ALA A 206 -0.44 7.06 -36.11
N SER A 207 -1.08 6.57 -37.18
CA SER A 207 -2.16 7.28 -37.87
C SER A 207 -3.56 6.86 -37.38
N LEU A 208 -4.57 7.67 -37.69
CA LEU A 208 -5.97 7.32 -37.42
C LEU A 208 -6.45 6.09 -38.20
N GLU A 209 -5.78 5.74 -39.31
CA GLU A 209 -6.05 4.52 -40.07
C GLU A 209 -5.47 3.28 -39.37
N ASP A 210 -4.22 3.35 -38.89
CA ASP A 210 -3.61 2.28 -38.05
C ASP A 210 -4.48 1.99 -36.81
N VAL A 211 -4.99 3.04 -36.17
CA VAL A 211 -5.89 2.96 -35.00
C VAL A 211 -7.21 2.28 -35.34
N ARG A 212 -7.81 2.61 -36.49
CA ARG A 212 -9.06 1.99 -36.94
C ARG A 212 -8.88 0.52 -37.34
N GLU A 213 -7.77 0.18 -37.98
CA GLU A 213 -7.39 -1.21 -38.27
C GLU A 213 -7.25 -2.00 -36.96
N TRP A 214 -6.49 -1.47 -35.99
CA TRP A 214 -6.26 -2.11 -34.69
C TRP A 214 -7.55 -2.38 -33.92
N TYR A 215 -8.47 -1.40 -33.86
CA TYR A 215 -9.77 -1.61 -33.20
C TYR A 215 -10.57 -2.74 -33.87
N GLN A 216 -10.74 -2.67 -35.20
CA GLN A 216 -11.53 -3.63 -35.97
C GLN A 216 -10.93 -5.04 -35.95
N GLN A 217 -9.61 -5.14 -35.80
CA GLN A 217 -8.92 -6.42 -35.70
C GLN A 217 -9.01 -7.03 -34.29
N TYR A 218 -9.02 -6.24 -33.21
CA TYR A 218 -8.76 -6.77 -31.85
C TYR A 218 -9.82 -6.52 -30.78
N TYR A 219 -10.75 -5.58 -30.92
CA TYR A 219 -11.74 -5.27 -29.86
C TYR A 219 -13.15 -5.82 -30.14
N GLY A 220 -13.26 -6.77 -31.08
CA GLY A 220 -14.50 -7.50 -31.35
C GLY A 220 -14.90 -8.52 -30.25
N PRO A 221 -16.19 -8.89 -30.17
CA PRO A 221 -16.73 -9.78 -29.13
C PRO A 221 -16.08 -11.16 -29.09
N ASP A 222 -15.73 -11.73 -30.24
CA ASP A 222 -15.03 -13.01 -30.38
C ASP A 222 -13.59 -12.98 -29.81
N ASN A 223 -13.00 -11.79 -29.66
CA ASN A 223 -11.71 -11.62 -28.99
C ASN A 223 -11.83 -11.36 -27.48
N ALA A 224 -13.03 -11.26 -26.92
CA ALA A 224 -13.24 -10.86 -25.53
C ALA A 224 -13.65 -12.03 -24.60
N VAL A 225 -13.57 -11.77 -23.29
CA VAL A 225 -14.27 -12.47 -22.21
C VAL A 225 -14.88 -11.41 -21.33
N ILE A 226 -16.15 -11.57 -20.93
CA ILE A 226 -16.78 -10.75 -19.88
C ILE A 226 -17.13 -11.63 -18.70
N VAL A 227 -16.75 -11.19 -17.50
CA VAL A 227 -17.11 -11.84 -16.24
C VAL A 227 -18.02 -10.92 -15.44
N LEU A 228 -19.14 -11.48 -14.98
CA LEU A 228 -20.11 -10.83 -14.10
C LEU A 228 -20.09 -11.56 -12.76
N ALA A 229 -19.65 -10.89 -11.69
CA ALA A 229 -19.45 -11.53 -10.38
C ALA A 229 -20.12 -10.74 -9.25
N GLY A 230 -21.14 -11.31 -8.61
CA GLY A 230 -21.91 -10.68 -7.53
C GLY A 230 -23.41 -10.99 -7.61
N ASP A 231 -24.23 -10.02 -7.19
CA ASP A 231 -25.70 -10.15 -7.08
C ASP A 231 -26.40 -10.11 -8.45
N ILE A 232 -26.18 -11.16 -9.25
CA ILE A 232 -26.80 -11.39 -10.55
C ILE A 232 -26.95 -12.89 -10.85
N THR A 233 -28.14 -13.29 -11.30
CA THR A 233 -28.41 -14.67 -11.74
C THR A 233 -27.94 -14.93 -13.18
N LEU A 234 -27.62 -16.19 -13.49
CA LEU A 234 -27.26 -16.60 -14.87
C LEU A 234 -28.28 -16.16 -15.92
N ASP A 235 -29.59 -16.24 -15.63
CA ASP A 235 -30.63 -15.87 -16.59
C ASP A 235 -30.71 -14.36 -16.83
N ARG A 236 -30.56 -13.53 -15.78
CA ARG A 236 -30.52 -12.07 -15.91
C ARG A 236 -29.25 -11.61 -16.62
N ALA A 237 -28.12 -12.28 -16.36
CA ALA A 237 -26.89 -12.08 -17.13
C ALA A 237 -27.11 -12.43 -18.62
N ARG A 238 -27.72 -13.59 -18.92
CA ARG A 238 -28.01 -13.98 -20.31
C ARG A 238 -28.91 -12.98 -21.02
N GLU A 239 -29.98 -12.51 -20.36
CA GLU A 239 -30.87 -11.47 -20.90
C GLU A 239 -30.11 -10.20 -21.27
N LEU A 240 -29.33 -9.64 -20.33
CA LEU A 240 -28.58 -8.40 -20.52
C LEU A 240 -27.48 -8.54 -21.58
N MET A 241 -26.72 -9.64 -21.57
CA MET A 241 -25.64 -9.84 -22.54
C MET A 241 -26.17 -10.08 -23.95
N VAL A 242 -27.27 -10.84 -24.12
CA VAL A 242 -27.95 -10.97 -25.43
C VAL A 242 -28.48 -9.61 -25.90
N LYS A 243 -29.07 -8.81 -25.02
CA LYS A 243 -29.67 -7.51 -25.33
C LYS A 243 -28.65 -6.46 -25.79
N TYR A 244 -27.54 -6.31 -25.07
CA TYR A 244 -26.57 -5.23 -25.32
C TYR A 244 -25.39 -5.66 -26.20
N PHE A 245 -24.82 -6.84 -25.95
CA PHE A 245 -23.63 -7.31 -26.68
C PHE A 245 -23.98 -8.17 -27.91
N GLY A 246 -25.14 -8.85 -27.92
CA GLY A 246 -25.58 -9.68 -29.05
C GLY A 246 -25.63 -8.97 -30.43
N PRO A 247 -26.05 -7.69 -30.52
CA PRO A 247 -26.04 -6.94 -31.79
C PRO A 247 -24.64 -6.59 -32.34
N ILE A 248 -23.58 -6.70 -31.52
CA ILE A 248 -22.21 -6.37 -31.94
C ILE A 248 -21.72 -7.42 -32.93
N LYS A 249 -21.11 -7.00 -34.04
CA LYS A 249 -20.57 -7.92 -35.05
C LYS A 249 -19.27 -8.55 -34.55
N PRO A 250 -19.03 -9.86 -34.79
CA PRO A 250 -17.70 -10.44 -34.59
C PRO A 250 -16.66 -9.78 -35.51
N GLY A 251 -15.41 -9.77 -35.05
CA GLY A 251 -14.27 -9.28 -35.80
C GLY A 251 -13.79 -10.26 -36.88
N ALA A 252 -12.64 -9.95 -37.47
CA ALA A 252 -11.95 -10.88 -38.38
C ALA A 252 -11.15 -11.93 -37.59
N PRO A 253 -11.12 -13.22 -37.98
CA PRO A 253 -10.44 -14.28 -37.23
C PRO A 253 -8.96 -13.99 -36.91
N ILE A 254 -8.67 -13.74 -35.62
CA ILE A 254 -7.34 -13.34 -35.14
C ILE A 254 -6.39 -14.54 -35.08
N LYS A 255 -5.22 -14.41 -35.72
CA LYS A 255 -4.18 -15.44 -35.69
C LYS A 255 -3.46 -15.50 -34.33
N ARG A 256 -3.76 -16.56 -33.58
CA ARG A 256 -2.87 -17.23 -32.59
C ARG A 256 -1.37 -17.09 -32.89
N LEU A 257 -0.67 -16.15 -32.25
CA LEU A 257 0.78 -16.20 -32.14
C LEU A 257 1.19 -17.41 -31.28
N GLN A 258 2.23 -18.10 -31.72
CA GLN A 258 2.92 -19.15 -30.97
C GLN A 258 4.41 -18.92 -31.14
N TRP A 259 5.19 -19.11 -30.08
CA TRP A 259 6.63 -18.93 -30.11
C TRP A 259 7.33 -19.97 -29.22
N ALA A 260 8.54 -20.39 -29.59
CA ALA A 260 9.35 -21.31 -28.80
C ALA A 260 10.15 -20.53 -27.75
N VAL A 261 10.16 -20.99 -26.49
CA VAL A 261 10.83 -20.31 -25.36
C VAL A 261 12.25 -19.90 -25.75
N PRO A 262 12.58 -18.59 -25.79
CA PRO A 262 13.89 -18.12 -26.21
C PRO A 262 15.01 -18.64 -25.30
N THR A 263 16.21 -18.78 -25.85
CA THR A 263 17.40 -19.21 -25.09
C THR A 263 18.57 -18.32 -25.49
N LEU A 264 19.23 -17.73 -24.49
CA LEU A 264 20.44 -16.94 -24.70
C LEU A 264 21.61 -17.89 -25.03
N GLN A 265 22.38 -17.57 -26.07
CA GLN A 265 23.48 -18.42 -26.54
C GLN A 265 24.67 -18.46 -25.55
N GLN A 266 24.81 -17.41 -24.76
CA GLN A 266 25.82 -17.24 -23.70
C GLN A 266 25.26 -16.26 -22.65
N PRO A 267 25.82 -16.18 -21.43
CA PRO A 267 25.39 -15.20 -20.45
C PRO A 267 25.62 -13.78 -20.99
N LEU A 268 24.63 -12.90 -20.82
CA LEU A 268 24.70 -11.50 -21.23
C LEU A 268 24.86 -10.62 -19.99
N ARG A 269 25.67 -9.56 -20.09
CA ARG A 269 25.88 -8.61 -19.00
C ARG A 269 25.90 -7.17 -19.50
N ASP A 270 25.04 -6.35 -18.92
CA ASP A 270 24.98 -4.91 -19.14
C ASP A 270 25.25 -4.13 -17.85
N ARG A 271 25.68 -2.87 -18.01
CA ARG A 271 25.58 -1.83 -16.98
C ARG A 271 24.80 -0.64 -17.54
N MET A 272 24.04 0.03 -16.70
CA MET A 272 23.40 1.31 -17.01
C MET A 272 23.54 2.26 -15.82
N GLN A 273 23.45 3.56 -16.08
CA GLN A 273 23.37 4.57 -15.03
C GLN A 273 21.99 5.23 -15.03
N ASP A 274 21.47 5.52 -13.84
CA ASP A 274 20.16 6.13 -13.60
C ASP A 274 20.21 6.99 -12.30
N ARG A 275 19.20 7.82 -12.03
CA ARG A 275 19.13 8.69 -10.83
C ARG A 275 18.66 7.91 -9.59
N VAL A 276 19.38 6.82 -9.29
CA VAL A 276 19.06 5.85 -8.24
C VAL A 276 19.94 6.03 -6.98
N PRO A 277 19.43 5.72 -5.77
CA PRO A 277 20.19 5.89 -4.51
C PRO A 277 21.14 4.71 -4.19
N GLN A 278 21.04 3.59 -4.90
CA GLN A 278 21.80 2.37 -4.66
C GLN A 278 22.17 1.71 -5.99
N THR A 279 23.26 0.93 -5.99
CA THR A 279 23.51 -0.01 -7.08
C THR A 279 22.55 -1.19 -6.96
N ARG A 280 21.91 -1.62 -8.05
CA ARG A 280 21.00 -2.78 -8.04
C ARG A 280 21.33 -3.77 -9.14
N PHE A 281 21.33 -5.05 -8.78
CA PHE A 281 21.49 -6.18 -9.68
C PHE A 281 20.12 -6.75 -10.07
N TYR A 282 19.96 -7.08 -11.35
CA TYR A 282 18.84 -7.82 -11.90
C TYR A 282 19.38 -9.01 -12.69
N LYS A 283 19.05 -10.25 -12.32
CA LYS A 283 19.39 -11.46 -13.07
C LYS A 283 18.11 -12.10 -13.61
N VAL A 284 18.08 -12.38 -14.91
CA VAL A 284 16.85 -12.73 -15.64
C VAL A 284 17.07 -13.97 -16.52
N TRP A 285 16.20 -14.96 -16.35
CA TRP A 285 16.15 -16.20 -17.13
C TRP A 285 14.80 -16.32 -17.84
N HIS A 286 14.79 -16.91 -19.04
CA HIS A 286 13.54 -17.31 -19.71
C HIS A 286 12.90 -18.51 -19.03
N LEU A 287 11.57 -18.59 -19.08
CA LEU A 287 10.74 -19.66 -18.56
C LEU A 287 9.63 -20.06 -19.56
N PRO A 288 9.01 -21.24 -19.39
CA PRO A 288 7.82 -21.65 -20.15
C PRO A 288 6.61 -20.71 -19.92
N PRO A 289 5.52 -20.86 -20.70
CA PRO A 289 4.26 -20.16 -20.47
C PRO A 289 3.74 -20.26 -19.02
N ALA A 290 2.98 -19.25 -18.58
CA ALA A 290 2.53 -19.11 -17.20
C ALA A 290 1.74 -20.34 -16.67
N ALA A 291 0.67 -20.77 -17.35
CA ALA A 291 -0.19 -21.88 -16.90
C ALA A 291 0.39 -23.31 -17.07
N THR A 292 1.71 -23.44 -16.94
CA THR A 292 2.42 -24.73 -16.98
C THR A 292 2.89 -25.12 -15.57
N ARG A 293 2.84 -26.42 -15.27
CA ARG A 293 3.38 -26.98 -14.01
C ARG A 293 4.88 -26.66 -13.80
N GLY A 294 5.61 -26.37 -14.89
CA GLY A 294 6.96 -25.82 -14.86
C GLY A 294 7.01 -24.43 -14.21
N SER A 295 6.25 -23.48 -14.74
CA SER A 295 6.14 -22.13 -14.17
C SER A 295 5.56 -22.14 -12.74
N HIS A 296 4.54 -22.95 -12.46
CA HIS A 296 4.00 -23.11 -11.10
C HIS A 296 5.06 -23.63 -10.10
N ALA A 297 5.98 -24.51 -10.55
CA ALA A 297 7.12 -24.94 -9.74
C ALA A 297 8.16 -23.82 -9.55
N MET A 298 8.35 -22.94 -10.54
CA MET A 298 9.23 -21.78 -10.42
C MET A 298 8.65 -20.69 -9.50
N GLU A 299 7.33 -20.51 -9.42
CA GLU A 299 6.68 -19.67 -8.42
C GLU A 299 6.95 -20.18 -7.00
N LEU A 300 6.77 -21.48 -6.78
CA LEU A 300 7.03 -22.11 -5.48
C LEU A 300 8.53 -22.12 -5.12
N PHE A 301 9.42 -22.20 -6.12
CA PHE A 301 10.86 -22.01 -5.93
C PHE A 301 11.20 -20.55 -5.58
N ALA A 302 10.57 -19.56 -6.22
CA ALA A 302 10.78 -18.13 -5.93
C ALA A 302 10.37 -17.76 -4.50
N ASP A 303 9.16 -18.14 -4.08
CA ASP A 303 8.66 -17.88 -2.71
C ASP A 303 9.49 -18.63 -1.65
N TRP A 304 10.00 -19.83 -1.97
CA TRP A 304 10.98 -20.49 -1.10
C TRP A 304 12.35 -19.76 -1.07
N LEU A 305 12.77 -19.16 -2.19
CA LEU A 305 14.09 -18.53 -2.34
C LEU A 305 14.20 -17.13 -1.69
N SER A 306 13.11 -16.33 -1.68
CA SER A 306 13.07 -15.00 -1.02
C SER A 306 11.71 -14.59 -0.41
N GLY A 307 10.80 -15.51 -0.14
CA GLY A 307 9.43 -15.16 0.31
C GLY A 307 9.28 -14.79 1.79
N SER A 308 10.36 -14.77 2.59
CA SER A 308 10.36 -14.26 3.97
C SER A 308 11.78 -14.03 4.50
N GLU A 309 11.92 -13.35 5.66
CA GLU A 309 13.22 -13.12 6.34
C GLU A 309 14.03 -14.41 6.59
N ALA A 310 13.40 -15.58 6.57
CA ALA A 310 14.03 -16.90 6.77
C ALA A 310 14.47 -17.60 5.46
N ALA A 311 14.15 -17.03 4.29
CA ALA A 311 14.46 -17.59 2.98
C ALA A 311 15.97 -17.49 2.65
N PRO A 312 16.52 -18.33 1.73
CA PRO A 312 17.95 -18.38 1.47
C PRO A 312 18.59 -17.04 1.06
N LEU A 313 17.95 -16.25 0.19
CA LEU A 313 18.51 -14.95 -0.23
C LEU A 313 18.49 -13.93 0.91
N ASP A 314 17.35 -13.70 1.54
CA ASP A 314 17.17 -12.77 2.65
C ASP A 314 18.14 -13.08 3.79
N ARG A 315 18.08 -14.31 4.29
CA ARG A 315 18.94 -14.80 5.35
C ARG A 315 20.40 -14.56 5.00
N LYS A 316 20.84 -14.89 3.78
CA LYS A 316 22.26 -14.84 3.46
C LYS A 316 22.77 -13.43 3.17
N LEU A 317 22.04 -12.66 2.37
CA LEU A 317 22.51 -11.40 1.80
C LEU A 317 22.13 -10.19 2.65
N VAL A 318 20.96 -10.21 3.31
CA VAL A 318 20.47 -9.10 4.15
C VAL A 318 20.91 -9.29 5.61
N PHE A 319 20.80 -10.50 6.17
CA PHE A 319 21.06 -10.77 7.59
C PHE A 319 22.49 -11.28 7.88
N ASP A 320 22.91 -12.43 7.34
CA ASP A 320 24.19 -13.09 7.64
C ASP A 320 25.40 -12.27 7.17
N THR A 321 25.42 -11.84 5.89
CA THR A 321 26.58 -11.18 5.27
C THR A 321 26.44 -9.67 5.18
N GLN A 322 25.21 -9.15 5.28
CA GLN A 322 24.90 -7.72 5.28
C GLN A 322 25.36 -6.95 4.02
N LEU A 323 25.50 -7.65 2.89
CA LEU A 323 25.88 -7.08 1.59
C LEU A 323 24.70 -6.38 0.88
N ALA A 324 23.47 -6.83 1.14
CA ALA A 324 22.25 -6.24 0.61
C ALA A 324 21.50 -5.42 1.69
N THR A 325 20.60 -4.54 1.23
CA THR A 325 19.49 -4.00 2.03
C THR A 325 18.17 -4.70 1.74
N ASP A 326 18.03 -5.25 0.54
CA ASP A 326 16.79 -5.75 -0.05
C ASP A 326 17.14 -6.75 -1.16
N VAL A 327 16.35 -7.83 -1.29
CA VAL A 327 16.51 -8.91 -2.26
C VAL A 327 15.13 -9.48 -2.63
N GLY A 328 14.99 -10.02 -3.82
CA GLY A 328 13.72 -10.64 -4.22
C GLY A 328 13.83 -11.52 -5.46
N ALA A 329 13.13 -12.65 -5.46
CA ALA A 329 12.98 -13.57 -6.57
C ALA A 329 11.49 -13.75 -6.93
N PHE A 330 11.15 -13.73 -8.21
CA PHE A 330 9.78 -13.90 -8.68
C PHE A 330 9.68 -14.42 -10.12
N VAL A 331 8.50 -14.94 -10.47
CA VAL A 331 8.13 -15.30 -11.85
C VAL A 331 7.27 -14.19 -12.43
N TRP A 332 7.70 -13.61 -13.56
CA TRP A 332 6.83 -12.78 -14.39
C TRP A 332 6.16 -13.68 -15.44
N GLY A 333 4.97 -14.18 -15.09
CA GLY A 333 4.15 -15.04 -15.95
C GLY A 333 3.66 -14.32 -17.20
N LYS A 334 3.75 -14.99 -18.36
CA LYS A 334 3.24 -14.52 -19.66
C LYS A 334 2.75 -15.70 -20.53
N GLN A 335 1.92 -15.42 -21.54
CA GLN A 335 1.27 -16.48 -22.33
C GLN A 335 2.21 -17.24 -23.30
N LEU A 336 3.21 -16.57 -23.90
CA LEU A 336 4.15 -17.19 -24.86
C LEU A 336 5.41 -17.74 -24.17
N THR A 337 5.94 -17.01 -23.19
CA THR A 337 7.15 -17.36 -22.43
C THR A 337 7.29 -16.42 -21.22
N SER A 338 7.39 -16.99 -20.04
CA SER A 338 7.54 -16.23 -18.78
C SER A 338 9.02 -15.89 -18.53
N THR A 339 9.33 -15.16 -17.46
CA THR A 339 10.72 -15.02 -16.97
C THR A 339 10.84 -15.30 -15.48
N PHE A 340 11.97 -15.86 -15.05
CA PHE A 340 12.40 -15.87 -13.65
C PHE A 340 13.34 -14.69 -13.43
N ILE A 341 13.11 -13.93 -12.37
CA ILE A 341 13.85 -12.72 -12.05
C ILE A 341 14.38 -12.84 -10.63
N VAL A 342 15.65 -12.50 -10.43
CA VAL A 342 16.25 -12.29 -9.11
C VAL A 342 16.82 -10.87 -9.05
N THR A 343 16.61 -10.20 -7.94
CA THR A 343 17.05 -8.82 -7.68
C THR A 343 17.82 -8.73 -6.36
N ALA A 344 18.80 -7.82 -6.30
CA ALA A 344 19.52 -7.50 -5.07
C ALA A 344 19.94 -6.02 -5.07
N SER A 345 19.56 -5.29 -4.02
CA SER A 345 19.86 -3.88 -3.80
C SER A 345 21.10 -3.76 -2.89
N LEU A 346 22.20 -3.20 -3.40
CA LEU A 346 23.50 -3.12 -2.71
C LEU A 346 23.43 -2.18 -1.50
N ARG A 347 23.91 -2.64 -0.34
CA ARG A 347 24.03 -1.79 0.84
C ARG A 347 25.05 -0.66 0.61
N PRO A 348 24.77 0.60 0.95
CA PRO A 348 25.75 1.67 0.85
C PRO A 348 27.07 1.30 1.55
N GLY A 349 28.19 1.46 0.84
CA GLY A 349 29.52 1.09 1.33
C GLY A 349 29.89 -0.40 1.28
N ALA A 350 28.98 -1.29 0.86
CA ALA A 350 29.30 -2.70 0.60
C ALA A 350 29.94 -2.90 -0.79
N ASP A 351 30.70 -3.98 -0.95
CA ASP A 351 31.34 -4.34 -2.22
C ASP A 351 30.34 -4.97 -3.21
N PRO A 352 30.15 -4.38 -4.41
CA PRO A 352 29.28 -4.94 -5.45
C PRO A 352 29.73 -6.33 -5.93
N GLU A 353 31.04 -6.61 -6.00
CA GLU A 353 31.54 -7.91 -6.46
C GLU A 353 31.31 -9.01 -5.41
N ALA A 354 31.49 -8.70 -4.12
CA ALA A 354 31.09 -9.58 -3.03
C ALA A 354 29.59 -9.88 -3.03
N LEU A 355 28.72 -8.87 -3.24
CA LEU A 355 27.27 -9.09 -3.30
C LEU A 355 26.89 -10.03 -4.45
N GLU A 356 27.37 -9.76 -5.66
CA GLU A 356 27.03 -10.59 -6.82
C GLU A 356 27.55 -12.03 -6.66
N LYS A 357 28.78 -12.19 -6.15
CA LYS A 357 29.39 -13.49 -5.94
C LYS A 357 28.65 -14.34 -4.90
N GLU A 358 28.20 -13.74 -3.81
CA GLU A 358 27.44 -14.47 -2.79
C GLU A 358 25.99 -14.70 -3.24
N LEU A 359 25.40 -13.80 -4.04
CA LEU A 359 24.11 -13.99 -4.71
C LEU A 359 24.12 -15.21 -5.64
N ASP A 360 25.08 -15.28 -6.57
CA ASP A 360 25.21 -16.42 -7.49
C ASP A 360 25.48 -17.74 -6.74
N LYS A 361 26.23 -17.67 -5.64
CA LYS A 361 26.48 -18.82 -4.75
C LYS A 361 25.22 -19.30 -4.04
N VAL A 362 24.37 -18.41 -3.51
CA VAL A 362 23.09 -18.81 -2.88
C VAL A 362 22.16 -19.44 -3.91
N VAL A 363 22.06 -18.87 -5.12
CA VAL A 363 21.27 -19.46 -6.21
C VAL A 363 21.82 -20.84 -6.59
N ALA A 364 23.15 -20.99 -6.74
CA ALA A 364 23.75 -22.29 -7.03
C ALA A 364 23.52 -23.33 -5.91
N GLU A 365 23.71 -22.97 -4.65
CA GLU A 365 23.46 -23.85 -3.49
C GLU A 365 21.98 -24.29 -3.42
N ALA A 366 21.04 -23.39 -3.76
CA ALA A 366 19.61 -23.66 -3.83
C ALA A 366 19.23 -24.65 -4.95
N LEU A 367 20.06 -24.82 -5.98
CA LEU A 367 19.87 -25.82 -7.05
C LEU A 367 20.45 -27.20 -6.69
N LEU A 368 21.45 -27.27 -5.80
CA LEU A 368 22.14 -28.52 -5.47
C LEU A 368 21.29 -29.49 -4.60
N ARG A 369 20.32 -28.99 -3.83
CA ARG A 369 19.56 -29.78 -2.86
C ARG A 369 18.09 -29.35 -2.84
N PRO A 370 17.14 -30.26 -2.60
CA PRO A 370 15.74 -29.89 -2.51
C PRO A 370 15.51 -29.06 -1.24
N ALA A 371 14.54 -28.14 -1.31
CA ALA A 371 14.02 -27.45 -0.12
C ALA A 371 13.61 -28.47 0.95
N LYS A 372 13.84 -28.17 2.24
CA LYS A 372 13.26 -28.98 3.32
C LYS A 372 11.74 -28.92 3.19
N ALA A 373 11.05 -30.04 3.42
CA ALA A 373 9.59 -30.13 3.27
C ALA A 373 8.88 -28.95 3.94
N ALA A 374 9.10 -28.75 5.24
CA ALA A 374 8.50 -27.66 6.01
C ALA A 374 8.81 -26.24 5.49
N ASP A 375 9.97 -26.01 4.86
CA ASP A 375 10.33 -24.70 4.29
C ASP A 375 9.57 -24.45 2.98
N LEU A 376 9.32 -25.50 2.21
CA LEU A 376 8.49 -25.47 1.00
C LEU A 376 6.99 -25.45 1.34
N ASP A 377 6.56 -26.10 2.42
CA ASP A 377 5.18 -26.06 2.92
C ASP A 377 4.78 -24.63 3.34
N ARG A 378 5.68 -23.88 3.99
CA ARG A 378 5.42 -22.46 4.31
C ARG A 378 5.30 -21.60 3.05
N ALA A 379 6.09 -21.88 2.00
CA ALA A 379 5.95 -21.22 0.71
C ALA A 379 4.60 -21.55 0.02
N ARG A 380 4.15 -22.81 0.08
CA ARG A 380 2.78 -23.18 -0.35
C ARG A 380 1.73 -22.40 0.41
N SER A 381 1.80 -22.38 1.75
CA SER A 381 0.82 -21.68 2.59
C SER A 381 0.76 -20.18 2.30
N ARG A 382 1.90 -19.52 2.04
CA ARG A 382 1.91 -18.10 1.62
C ARG A 382 1.22 -17.88 0.28
N LEU A 383 1.54 -18.70 -0.74
CA LEU A 383 0.91 -18.60 -2.06
C LEU A 383 -0.61 -18.89 -2.01
N MET A 384 -1.03 -19.91 -1.25
CA MET A 384 -2.46 -20.21 -1.02
C MET A 384 -3.17 -19.05 -0.32
N ALA A 385 -2.61 -18.55 0.79
CA ALA A 385 -3.20 -17.44 1.55
C ALA A 385 -3.20 -16.12 0.76
N SER A 386 -2.23 -15.92 -0.14
CA SER A 386 -2.21 -14.75 -1.03
C SER A 386 -3.30 -14.82 -2.10
N PHE A 387 -3.59 -16.00 -2.65
CA PHE A 387 -4.74 -16.17 -3.54
C PHE A 387 -6.07 -16.00 -2.78
N ALA A 388 -6.18 -16.58 -1.59
CA ALA A 388 -7.37 -16.48 -0.73
C ALA A 388 -7.74 -15.02 -0.40
N ARG A 389 -6.75 -14.17 -0.10
CA ARG A 389 -6.94 -12.72 0.13
C ARG A 389 -7.26 -11.92 -1.14
N GLY A 390 -6.93 -12.43 -2.33
CA GLY A 390 -7.36 -11.85 -3.59
C GLY A 390 -8.85 -12.10 -3.82
N ILE A 391 -9.26 -13.37 -3.79
CA ILE A 391 -10.64 -13.80 -4.06
C ILE A 391 -11.64 -13.47 -2.95
N GLU A 392 -11.24 -12.78 -1.89
CA GLU A 392 -12.16 -12.10 -0.97
C GLU A 392 -13.08 -11.15 -1.76
N ARG A 393 -12.50 -10.42 -2.73
CA ARG A 393 -13.19 -9.43 -3.58
C ARG A 393 -13.87 -10.09 -4.78
N LEU A 394 -15.05 -9.57 -5.15
CA LEU A 394 -15.71 -9.93 -6.41
C LEU A 394 -14.88 -9.48 -7.62
N GLY A 395 -14.39 -8.24 -7.61
CA GLY A 395 -13.59 -7.63 -8.66
C GLY A 395 -12.24 -7.08 -8.22
N SER A 396 -11.72 -6.16 -9.04
CA SER A 396 -10.36 -5.63 -8.96
C SER A 396 -9.26 -6.68 -9.14
N PHE A 397 -8.00 -6.26 -9.13
CA PHE A 397 -6.84 -7.11 -9.36
C PHE A 397 -6.79 -8.31 -8.41
N GLY A 398 -6.75 -9.51 -9.00
CA GLY A 398 -6.72 -10.78 -8.26
C GLY A 398 -8.03 -11.14 -7.55
N GLY A 399 -9.11 -10.39 -7.77
CA GLY A 399 -10.47 -10.74 -7.34
C GLY A 399 -11.05 -11.89 -8.17
N ARG A 400 -12.24 -12.36 -7.79
CA ARG A 400 -12.89 -13.54 -8.41
C ARG A 400 -13.11 -13.35 -9.91
N ALA A 401 -13.62 -12.20 -10.33
CA ALA A 401 -13.85 -11.89 -11.74
C ALA A 401 -12.54 -11.90 -12.56
N ASP A 402 -11.47 -11.35 -11.99
CA ASP A 402 -10.17 -11.22 -12.64
C ASP A 402 -9.46 -12.57 -12.80
N ALA A 403 -9.52 -13.45 -11.79
CA ALA A 403 -8.98 -14.81 -11.85
C ALA A 403 -9.72 -15.71 -12.87
N LEU A 404 -11.05 -15.57 -12.97
CA LEU A 404 -11.86 -16.28 -13.97
C LEU A 404 -11.59 -15.75 -15.39
N ALA A 405 -11.45 -14.44 -15.54
CA ALA A 405 -11.18 -13.78 -16.82
C ALA A 405 -9.77 -14.11 -17.34
N GLU A 406 -8.74 -14.04 -16.49
CA GLU A 406 -7.37 -14.45 -16.86
C GLU A 406 -7.36 -15.90 -17.37
N GLY A 407 -8.02 -16.80 -16.63
CA GLY A 407 -8.12 -18.21 -16.97
C GLY A 407 -8.64 -18.43 -18.40
N LEU A 408 -9.79 -17.87 -18.72
CA LEU A 408 -10.41 -18.06 -20.04
C LEU A 408 -9.75 -17.24 -21.14
N ALA A 409 -9.23 -16.04 -20.84
CA ALA A 409 -8.61 -15.16 -21.83
C ALA A 409 -7.19 -15.60 -22.23
N LEU A 410 -6.34 -15.95 -21.27
CA LEU A 410 -4.94 -16.31 -21.50
C LEU A 410 -4.71 -17.82 -21.64
N TYR A 411 -5.51 -18.66 -20.97
CA TYR A 411 -5.25 -20.10 -20.89
C TYR A 411 -6.36 -20.96 -21.51
N GLY A 412 -7.49 -20.34 -21.91
CA GLY A 412 -8.64 -21.02 -22.50
C GLY A 412 -9.49 -21.81 -21.51
N ASP A 413 -9.25 -21.63 -20.21
CA ASP A 413 -9.84 -22.41 -19.12
C ASP A 413 -10.06 -21.53 -17.88
N SER A 414 -11.32 -21.23 -17.54
CA SER A 414 -11.67 -20.44 -16.36
C SER A 414 -11.28 -21.11 -15.03
N GLN A 415 -10.91 -22.40 -15.03
CA GLN A 415 -10.41 -23.15 -13.87
C GLN A 415 -8.87 -23.26 -13.86
N ALA A 416 -8.15 -22.55 -14.75
CA ALA A 416 -6.69 -22.54 -14.78
C ALA A 416 -6.06 -22.12 -13.44
N TYR A 417 -6.71 -21.22 -12.68
CA TYR A 417 -6.29 -20.87 -11.32
C TYR A 417 -6.33 -22.09 -10.38
N GLN A 418 -7.39 -22.91 -10.46
CA GLN A 418 -7.57 -24.09 -9.61
C GLN A 418 -6.52 -25.15 -9.93
N LYS A 419 -6.22 -25.35 -11.23
CA LYS A 419 -5.10 -26.17 -11.69
C LYS A 419 -3.75 -25.68 -11.14
N ARG A 420 -3.50 -24.36 -11.15
CA ARG A 420 -2.31 -23.75 -10.53
C ARG A 420 -2.23 -24.05 -9.03
N LEU A 421 -3.34 -23.92 -8.29
CA LEU A 421 -3.37 -24.24 -6.85
C LEU A 421 -3.13 -25.74 -6.60
N GLN A 422 -3.72 -26.62 -7.40
CA GLN A 422 -3.48 -28.07 -7.36
C GLN A 422 -2.02 -28.43 -7.67
N ASP A 423 -1.39 -27.77 -8.64
CA ASP A 423 0.04 -27.92 -8.93
C ASP A 423 0.88 -27.49 -7.72
N LEU A 424 0.68 -26.27 -7.19
CA LEU A 424 1.41 -25.75 -6.02
C LEU A 424 1.27 -26.66 -4.79
N ALA A 425 0.06 -27.17 -4.51
CA ALA A 425 -0.20 -28.08 -3.42
C ALA A 425 0.47 -29.46 -3.60
N SER A 426 0.58 -29.96 -4.84
CA SER A 426 1.05 -31.33 -5.14
C SER A 426 2.52 -31.44 -5.58
N LEU A 427 3.19 -30.33 -5.94
CA LEU A 427 4.56 -30.30 -6.48
C LEU A 427 5.62 -30.74 -5.44
N PRO A 428 6.29 -31.91 -5.60
CA PRO A 428 7.29 -32.37 -4.62
C PRO A 428 8.58 -31.53 -4.65
N ALA A 429 9.28 -31.42 -3.52
CA ALA A 429 10.49 -30.60 -3.40
C ALA A 429 11.60 -30.98 -4.40
N ASP A 430 11.74 -32.27 -4.70
CA ASP A 430 12.66 -32.76 -5.74
C ASP A 430 12.26 -32.35 -7.16
N GLN A 431 10.96 -32.27 -7.46
CA GLN A 431 10.45 -31.79 -8.75
C GLN A 431 10.67 -30.28 -8.87
N VAL A 432 10.38 -29.51 -7.82
CA VAL A 432 10.63 -28.06 -7.75
C VAL A 432 12.10 -27.74 -8.00
N ARG A 433 13.03 -28.37 -7.26
CA ARG A 433 14.48 -28.19 -7.48
C ARG A 433 14.92 -28.69 -8.87
N SER A 434 14.36 -29.80 -9.37
CA SER A 434 14.73 -30.31 -10.70
C SER A 434 14.34 -29.33 -11.82
N ILE A 435 13.18 -28.70 -11.73
CA ILE A 435 12.71 -27.69 -12.71
C ILE A 435 13.54 -26.42 -12.55
N ALA A 436 13.78 -25.94 -11.32
CA ALA A 436 14.67 -24.81 -11.08
C ALA A 436 16.07 -25.04 -11.65
N ASN A 437 16.63 -26.24 -11.52
CA ASN A 437 17.93 -26.57 -12.09
C ASN A 437 17.88 -26.63 -13.63
N GLU A 438 16.80 -27.14 -14.23
CA GLU A 438 16.61 -27.17 -15.68
C GLU A 438 16.57 -25.77 -16.32
N TRP A 439 16.01 -24.78 -15.61
CA TRP A 439 15.85 -23.42 -16.15
C TRP A 439 16.94 -22.44 -15.70
N LEU A 440 17.37 -22.48 -14.43
CA LEU A 440 18.35 -21.53 -13.90
C LEU A 440 19.82 -21.89 -14.21
N SER A 441 20.09 -23.11 -14.68
CA SER A 441 21.39 -23.46 -15.28
C SER A 441 21.56 -22.97 -16.73
N LYS A 442 20.50 -22.52 -17.39
CA LYS A 442 20.56 -21.90 -18.72
C LYS A 442 21.18 -20.49 -18.61
N PRO A 443 21.83 -19.96 -19.66
CA PRO A 443 22.44 -18.64 -19.60
C PRO A 443 21.43 -17.53 -19.31
N ASN A 444 21.77 -16.64 -18.37
CA ASN A 444 20.95 -15.50 -17.95
C ASN A 444 21.44 -14.18 -18.56
N TYR A 445 20.60 -13.16 -18.44
CA TYR A 445 20.99 -11.77 -18.57
C TYR A 445 21.15 -11.15 -17.17
N THR A 446 22.29 -10.50 -16.93
CA THR A 446 22.58 -9.73 -15.71
C THR A 446 22.69 -8.24 -16.06
N LEU A 447 21.81 -7.41 -15.48
CA LEU A 447 21.91 -5.95 -15.56
C LEU A 447 22.33 -5.38 -14.20
N VAL A 448 23.28 -4.46 -14.21
CA VAL A 448 23.65 -3.64 -13.05
C VAL A 448 23.24 -2.19 -13.30
N VAL A 449 22.47 -1.62 -12.38
CA VAL A 449 22.06 -0.20 -12.40
C VAL A 449 22.91 0.57 -11.40
N GLU A 450 23.51 1.68 -11.82
CA GLU A 450 24.42 2.53 -11.03
C GLU A 450 23.91 4.00 -10.97
N PRO A 451 24.33 4.85 -10.02
CA PRO A 451 23.92 6.26 -9.95
C PRO A 451 24.45 7.17 -11.10
N PHE A 452 23.67 8.18 -11.53
CA PHE A 452 23.95 9.10 -12.66
C PHE A 452 24.08 10.60 -12.26
N PRO A 453 25.01 11.39 -12.88
CA PRO A 453 25.23 12.82 -12.58
C PRO A 453 24.21 13.82 -13.23
N ALA A 454 24.25 15.11 -12.87
CA ALA A 454 23.17 16.08 -13.13
C ALA A 454 23.43 17.16 -14.23
N LEU A 455 22.40 17.45 -15.06
CA LEU A 455 22.33 18.46 -16.17
C LEU A 455 20.85 18.95 -16.38
N LYS A 456 20.53 20.01 -17.19
CA LYS A 456 19.24 20.78 -17.12
C LYS A 456 18.69 21.46 -18.44
N ALA A 457 17.37 21.81 -18.47
CA ALA A 457 16.54 22.64 -19.45
C ALA A 457 15.71 21.87 -20.54
N ALA A 458 14.58 22.32 -21.16
CA ALA A 458 13.54 23.40 -20.98
C ALA A 458 12.27 23.16 -21.90
N ASP A 459 11.24 24.06 -21.93
CA ASP A 459 9.80 23.75 -22.27
C ASP A 459 9.01 24.61 -23.33
N GLU A 460 7.71 24.29 -23.56
CA GLU A 460 6.81 24.61 -24.72
C GLU A 460 5.38 25.14 -24.32
N SER A 461 4.41 25.31 -25.26
CA SER A 461 3.16 26.10 -25.06
C SER A 461 1.83 25.59 -25.71
N ILE A 462 0.81 25.20 -24.90
CA ILE A 462 -0.63 25.03 -25.29
C ILE A 462 -1.56 25.39 -24.10
N ASP A 463 -2.73 26.00 -24.39
CA ASP A 463 -3.79 26.40 -23.43
C ASP A 463 -4.69 25.22 -22.97
N ARG A 464 -5.21 25.27 -21.73
CA ARG A 464 -5.87 24.15 -21.01
C ARG A 464 -7.08 24.57 -20.15
N THR A 465 -7.72 25.71 -20.45
CA THR A 465 -8.47 26.52 -19.46
C THR A 465 -9.99 26.26 -19.26
N GLN A 466 -10.61 25.19 -19.77
CA GLN A 466 -12.07 24.95 -19.59
C GLN A 466 -12.45 23.49 -19.26
N LEU A 467 -13.52 23.32 -18.45
CA LEU A 467 -14.00 22.04 -17.87
C LEU A 467 -15.56 21.98 -17.72
N PRO A 468 -16.19 20.78 -17.64
CA PRO A 468 -17.63 20.59 -17.36
C PRO A 468 -17.99 20.35 -15.87
N GLY A 469 -19.29 20.28 -15.53
CA GLY A 469 -19.82 20.17 -14.15
C GLY A 469 -20.46 18.82 -13.73
N LEU A 470 -20.91 18.71 -12.45
CA LEU A 470 -21.16 17.43 -11.74
C LEU A 470 -22.47 17.34 -10.92
N GLY A 471 -22.91 16.09 -10.65
CA GLY A 471 -24.10 15.69 -9.87
C GLY A 471 -23.98 15.65 -8.33
N ALA A 472 -24.73 14.74 -7.68
CA ALA A 472 -24.99 14.71 -6.22
C ALA A 472 -24.87 13.28 -5.57
N PRO A 473 -24.63 13.15 -4.24
CA PRO A 473 -24.03 11.93 -3.66
C PRO A 473 -24.96 11.02 -2.81
N PRO A 474 -24.61 9.72 -2.63
CA PRO A 474 -25.36 8.74 -1.83
C PRO A 474 -25.04 8.74 -0.31
N GLU A 475 -25.70 7.86 0.46
CA GLU A 475 -25.46 7.65 1.91
C GLU A 475 -24.88 6.25 2.22
N VAL A 476 -24.09 6.12 3.29
CA VAL A 476 -23.64 4.84 3.87
C VAL A 476 -23.60 4.92 5.40
N ALA A 477 -23.92 3.82 6.07
CA ALA A 477 -24.04 3.72 7.54
C ALA A 477 -22.80 3.10 8.21
N PHE A 478 -22.46 3.58 9.41
CA PHE A 478 -21.38 3.07 10.26
C PHE A 478 -21.88 1.92 11.17
N PRO A 479 -21.11 0.84 11.37
CA PRO A 479 -21.54 -0.29 12.21
C PRO A 479 -21.60 0.08 13.70
N GLN A 480 -22.47 -0.58 14.46
CA GLN A 480 -22.58 -0.36 15.90
C GLN A 480 -21.31 -0.82 16.64
N VAL A 481 -20.77 0.08 17.46
CA VAL A 481 -19.63 -0.16 18.35
C VAL A 481 -20.14 -0.87 19.61
N GLN A 482 -19.64 -2.06 19.87
CA GLN A 482 -19.89 -2.81 21.10
C GLN A 482 -18.66 -2.69 22.02
N THR A 483 -18.86 -2.54 23.33
CA THR A 483 -17.77 -2.40 24.31
C THR A 483 -17.99 -3.28 25.53
N ASP A 484 -16.93 -3.89 26.04
CA ASP A 484 -16.95 -4.75 27.23
C ASP A 484 -15.58 -4.69 27.95
N SER A 485 -15.38 -5.46 29.02
CA SER A 485 -14.10 -5.59 29.71
C SER A 485 -13.86 -6.97 30.31
N LEU A 486 -12.59 -7.32 30.52
CA LEU A 486 -12.17 -8.49 31.28
C LEU A 486 -11.93 -8.15 32.77
N PRO A 487 -12.00 -9.13 33.69
CA PRO A 487 -11.76 -8.90 35.13
C PRO A 487 -10.38 -8.33 35.50
N ASN A 488 -9.38 -8.43 34.61
CA ASN A 488 -8.07 -7.80 34.77
C ASN A 488 -7.99 -6.36 34.22
N GLY A 489 -9.12 -5.78 33.81
CA GLY A 489 -9.22 -4.40 33.33
C GLY A 489 -8.94 -4.20 31.84
N LEU A 490 -8.62 -5.25 31.07
CA LEU A 490 -8.51 -5.13 29.61
C LEU A 490 -9.86 -4.75 29.01
N LYS A 491 -9.92 -3.60 28.35
CA LYS A 491 -11.09 -3.11 27.63
C LYS A 491 -11.22 -3.85 26.29
N LEU A 492 -12.45 -4.17 25.88
CA LEU A 492 -12.78 -4.78 24.60
C LEU A 492 -13.63 -3.80 23.78
N MET A 493 -13.35 -3.66 22.49
CA MET A 493 -14.14 -2.88 21.53
C MET A 493 -14.33 -3.68 20.24
N LEU A 494 -15.55 -3.72 19.72
CA LEU A 494 -15.91 -4.50 18.53
C LEU A 494 -16.74 -3.67 17.54
N LEU A 495 -16.34 -3.70 16.26
CA LEU A 495 -17.09 -3.20 15.11
C LEU A 495 -17.38 -4.37 14.17
N GLN A 496 -18.47 -5.10 14.45
CA GLN A 496 -18.80 -6.37 13.80
C GLN A 496 -19.19 -6.19 12.32
N ARG A 497 -18.64 -7.04 11.44
CA ARG A 497 -18.96 -7.08 10.00
C ARG A 497 -18.67 -8.47 9.39
N GLY A 498 -19.73 -9.19 9.01
CA GLY A 498 -19.66 -10.57 8.51
C GLY A 498 -19.44 -10.74 7.00
N SER A 499 -18.87 -9.75 6.29
CA SER A 499 -18.73 -9.80 4.81
C SER A 499 -17.61 -10.72 4.31
N ALA A 500 -16.69 -11.11 5.18
CA ALA A 500 -15.61 -12.06 4.91
C ALA A 500 -15.25 -12.81 6.20
N PRO A 501 -14.71 -14.05 6.15
CA PRO A 501 -14.31 -14.84 7.32
C PRO A 501 -12.96 -14.36 7.90
N LEU A 502 -12.79 -13.04 8.03
CA LEU A 502 -11.62 -12.36 8.55
C LEU A 502 -11.97 -11.55 9.80
N ILE A 503 -11.01 -11.48 10.71
CA ILE A 503 -11.04 -10.60 11.87
C ILE A 503 -9.74 -9.81 11.89
N LYS A 504 -9.83 -8.48 11.91
CA LYS A 504 -8.71 -7.60 12.24
C LYS A 504 -8.76 -7.26 13.73
N LEU A 505 -7.67 -7.55 14.42
CA LEU A 505 -7.42 -7.23 15.82
C LEU A 505 -6.38 -6.11 15.90
N SER A 506 -6.54 -5.23 16.89
CA SER A 506 -5.51 -4.26 17.28
C SER A 506 -5.52 -4.07 18.78
N LEU A 507 -4.44 -4.47 19.45
CA LEU A 507 -4.21 -4.15 20.85
C LEU A 507 -3.56 -2.76 20.92
N ALA A 508 -4.33 -1.77 21.34
CA ALA A 508 -3.83 -0.44 21.65
C ALA A 508 -3.43 -0.37 23.14
N VAL A 509 -2.15 -0.12 23.40
CA VAL A 509 -1.61 0.18 24.74
C VAL A 509 -1.44 1.68 24.86
N ASP A 510 -1.85 2.23 26.01
CA ASP A 510 -1.84 3.65 26.32
C ASP A 510 -0.42 4.12 26.73
N ALA A 511 0.47 4.14 25.72
CA ALA A 511 1.87 4.59 25.80
C ALA A 511 2.49 4.67 24.38
N GLY A 512 2.47 5.85 23.76
CA GLY A 512 3.16 6.11 22.49
C GLY A 512 4.57 6.69 22.69
N ALA A 513 5.13 7.35 21.68
CA ALA A 513 6.45 8.00 21.75
C ALA A 513 6.57 9.07 22.86
N ALA A 514 5.46 9.67 23.29
CA ALA A 514 5.44 10.58 24.44
C ALA A 514 5.82 9.88 25.76
N SER A 515 5.73 8.55 25.83
CA SER A 515 6.06 7.74 27.01
C SER A 515 7.55 7.38 27.14
N ASP A 516 8.41 7.84 26.22
CA ASP A 516 9.86 7.68 26.33
C ASP A 516 10.39 8.38 27.61
N PRO A 517 11.44 7.83 28.26
CA PRO A 517 12.18 8.56 29.30
C PRO A 517 13.03 9.69 28.69
N ASP A 518 13.26 10.76 29.45
CA ASP A 518 14.12 11.87 29.02
C ASP A 518 15.59 11.43 28.87
N GLY A 519 16.22 11.84 27.77
CA GLY A 519 17.55 11.37 27.36
C GLY A 519 17.56 9.95 26.76
N ALA A 520 16.39 9.30 26.66
CA ALA A 520 16.19 7.97 26.08
C ALA A 520 15.12 8.00 24.96
N GLU A 521 15.07 9.09 24.20
CA GLU A 521 14.13 9.27 23.10
C GLU A 521 14.38 8.22 21.99
N GLY A 522 13.31 7.66 21.44
CA GLY A 522 13.33 6.50 20.55
C GLY A 522 13.12 5.16 21.25
N THR A 523 12.92 5.13 22.58
CA THR A 523 12.72 3.90 23.38
C THR A 523 11.50 3.11 22.92
N ALA A 524 10.33 3.75 22.83
CA ALA A 524 9.08 3.11 22.45
C ALA A 524 9.16 2.49 21.05
N ARG A 525 9.72 3.23 20.08
CA ARG A 525 9.94 2.76 18.71
C ARG A 525 10.86 1.55 18.66
N LEU A 526 12.01 1.60 19.34
CA LEU A 526 12.95 0.47 19.35
C LEU A 526 12.37 -0.75 20.07
N ALA A 527 11.61 -0.54 21.15
CA ALA A 527 10.94 -1.62 21.87
C ALA A 527 9.83 -2.29 21.05
N MET A 528 8.99 -1.52 20.32
CA MET A 528 7.93 -2.06 19.46
C MET A 528 8.49 -2.83 18.26
N ASN A 529 9.54 -2.31 17.61
CA ASN A 529 10.23 -3.00 16.51
C ASN A 529 10.77 -4.38 16.93
N LEU A 530 11.12 -4.56 18.21
CA LEU A 530 11.69 -5.79 18.75
C LEU A 530 10.66 -6.83 19.22
N LEU A 531 9.37 -6.48 19.36
CA LEU A 531 8.34 -7.45 19.78
C LEU A 531 8.27 -8.65 18.83
N GLU A 532 8.29 -8.41 17.53
CA GLU A 532 8.27 -9.46 16.50
C GLU A 532 9.61 -10.19 16.33
N LYS A 533 10.69 -9.71 16.97
CA LYS A 533 12.04 -10.29 16.81
C LYS A 533 12.38 -11.35 17.87
N GLY A 534 11.59 -11.51 18.92
CA GLY A 534 11.65 -12.69 19.79
C GLY A 534 10.76 -12.62 21.02
N THR A 535 10.19 -13.77 21.40
CA THR A 535 9.43 -13.99 22.65
C THR A 535 10.22 -14.87 23.62
N ALA A 536 9.66 -15.15 24.80
CA ALA A 536 10.19 -16.16 25.73
C ALA A 536 10.13 -17.61 25.20
N LYS A 537 9.49 -17.87 24.05
CA LYS A 537 9.30 -19.22 23.48
C LYS A 537 9.80 -19.37 22.03
N ARG A 538 9.98 -18.26 21.31
CA ARG A 538 10.24 -18.21 19.86
C ARG A 538 11.26 -17.12 19.54
N ASP A 539 12.19 -17.40 18.64
CA ASP A 539 12.92 -16.32 17.95
C ASP A 539 12.03 -15.66 16.87
N GLY A 540 12.48 -14.55 16.29
CA GLY A 540 11.74 -13.84 15.24
C GLY A 540 11.40 -14.72 14.02
N PHE A 541 12.26 -15.68 13.67
CA PHE A 541 11.98 -16.63 12.60
C PHE A 541 10.84 -17.58 12.98
N ALA A 542 10.79 -18.07 14.23
CA ALA A 542 9.72 -18.92 14.74
C ALA A 542 8.40 -18.17 15.05
N ILE A 543 8.44 -16.84 15.23
CA ILE A 543 7.28 -15.95 15.21
C ILE A 543 6.77 -15.80 13.77
N SER A 544 7.63 -15.41 12.83
CA SER A 544 7.31 -15.28 11.40
C SER A 544 6.74 -16.58 10.83
N ASN A 545 7.39 -17.73 11.08
CA ASN A 545 6.91 -19.02 10.62
C ASN A 545 5.53 -19.35 11.19
N ARG A 546 5.25 -19.04 12.47
CA ARG A 546 3.95 -19.29 13.09
C ARG A 546 2.85 -18.36 12.58
N ARG A 547 3.18 -17.11 12.26
CA ARG A 547 2.28 -16.16 11.59
C ARG A 547 1.91 -16.67 10.18
N ASP A 548 2.93 -17.07 9.41
CA ASP A 548 2.77 -17.61 8.05
C ASP A 548 1.95 -18.92 8.04
N GLU A 549 2.19 -19.83 9.00
CA GLU A 549 1.40 -21.07 9.23
C GLU A 549 -0.11 -20.80 9.41
N LEU A 550 -0.46 -19.68 10.05
CA LEU A 550 -1.84 -19.32 10.38
C LEU A 550 -2.54 -18.51 9.27
N GLY A 551 -1.83 -18.22 8.16
CA GLY A 551 -2.31 -17.32 7.10
C GLY A 551 -2.48 -15.86 7.57
N ALA A 552 -1.99 -15.53 8.77
CA ALA A 552 -2.23 -14.27 9.44
C ALA A 552 -1.25 -13.17 9.00
N THR A 553 -1.57 -11.94 9.32
CA THR A 553 -0.60 -10.83 9.38
C THR A 553 -0.40 -10.40 10.83
N LEU A 554 0.75 -9.83 11.12
CA LEU A 554 1.14 -9.25 12.41
C LEU A 554 1.97 -8.00 12.09
N TRP A 555 1.82 -6.95 12.88
CA TRP A 555 2.59 -5.71 12.77
C TRP A 555 2.62 -4.96 14.09
N THR A 556 3.60 -4.08 14.27
CA THR A 556 3.75 -3.17 15.41
C THR A 556 3.99 -1.74 14.95
N ASP A 557 3.44 -0.76 15.68
CA ASP A 557 3.69 0.67 15.42
C ASP A 557 3.49 1.54 16.69
N ASN A 558 3.94 2.80 16.62
CA ASN A 558 3.75 3.84 17.63
C ASN A 558 3.17 5.11 17.01
N THR A 559 2.11 5.65 17.62
CA THR A 559 1.77 7.07 17.49
C THR A 559 2.47 7.87 18.60
N LEU A 560 2.18 9.17 18.72
CA LEU A 560 2.63 9.95 19.87
C LEU A 560 2.07 9.42 21.20
N ASP A 561 0.83 8.92 21.20
CA ASP A 561 0.07 8.56 22.41
C ASP A 561 -0.18 7.06 22.59
N LEU A 562 -0.16 6.26 21.53
CA LEU A 562 -0.46 4.82 21.57
C LEU A 562 0.69 3.96 21.04
N SER A 563 0.82 2.77 21.62
CA SER A 563 1.54 1.64 21.01
C SER A 563 0.51 0.64 20.48
N LEU A 564 0.68 0.20 19.23
CA LEU A 564 -0.25 -0.69 18.54
C LEU A 564 0.44 -2.02 18.24
N VAL A 565 -0.21 -3.14 18.62
CA VAL A 565 0.13 -4.48 18.13
C VAL A 565 -1.09 -5.00 17.37
N GLY A 566 -0.99 -5.06 16.04
CA GLY A 566 -2.11 -5.38 15.16
C GLY A 566 -1.94 -6.68 14.40
N MET A 567 -3.06 -7.29 14.02
CA MET A 567 -3.10 -8.58 13.36
C MET A 567 -4.38 -8.75 12.55
N THR A 568 -4.29 -9.28 11.33
CA THR A 568 -5.46 -9.81 10.61
C THR A 568 -5.37 -11.34 10.57
N ALA A 569 -6.44 -12.02 10.96
CA ALA A 569 -6.52 -13.48 11.04
C ALA A 569 -7.78 -14.02 10.33
N LEU A 570 -7.67 -15.24 9.78
CA LEU A 570 -8.82 -16.04 9.34
C LEU A 570 -9.62 -16.52 10.54
N LYS A 571 -10.96 -16.53 10.46
CA LYS A 571 -11.85 -17.00 11.54
C LYS A 571 -11.53 -18.42 12.01
N SER A 572 -11.16 -19.30 11.08
CA SER A 572 -10.71 -20.68 11.34
C SER A 572 -9.40 -20.78 12.13
N ALA A 573 -8.55 -19.75 12.08
CA ALA A 573 -7.24 -19.69 12.74
C ALA A 573 -7.20 -18.67 13.89
N LEU A 574 -8.33 -18.03 14.22
CA LEU A 574 -8.41 -16.88 15.12
C LEU A 574 -7.87 -17.17 16.53
N ASP A 575 -8.20 -18.32 17.10
CA ASP A 575 -7.79 -18.72 18.46
C ASP A 575 -6.26 -18.82 18.57
N ASP A 576 -5.60 -19.52 17.63
CA ASP A 576 -4.15 -19.63 17.54
C ASP A 576 -3.46 -18.30 17.18
N SER A 577 -4.11 -17.50 16.33
CA SER A 577 -3.60 -16.18 15.93
C SER A 577 -3.60 -15.22 17.13
N MET A 578 -4.69 -15.21 17.90
CA MET A 578 -4.81 -14.44 19.13
C MET A 578 -3.85 -14.93 20.23
N ALA A 579 -3.52 -16.23 20.25
CA ALA A 579 -2.45 -16.76 21.09
C ALA A 579 -1.07 -16.20 20.71
N LEU A 580 -0.77 -16.07 19.40
CA LEU A 580 0.47 -15.47 18.90
C LEU A 580 0.53 -13.96 19.18
N LEU A 581 -0.58 -13.24 18.95
CA LEU A 581 -0.72 -11.82 19.29
C LEU A 581 -0.44 -11.56 20.78
N GLY A 582 -1.04 -12.38 21.66
CA GLY A 582 -0.79 -12.33 23.10
C GLY A 582 0.64 -12.72 23.48
N GLU A 583 1.27 -13.67 22.79
CA GLU A 583 2.67 -14.03 23.05
C GLU A 583 3.62 -12.89 22.70
N VAL A 584 3.45 -12.27 21.53
CA VAL A 584 4.28 -11.17 21.03
C VAL A 584 4.09 -9.89 21.86
N ALA A 585 2.84 -9.50 22.14
CA ALA A 585 2.57 -8.30 22.91
C ALA A 585 2.98 -8.41 24.39
N LEU A 586 2.85 -9.59 25.00
CA LEU A 586 2.98 -9.76 26.45
C LEU A 586 4.28 -10.43 26.92
N GLN A 587 4.98 -11.16 26.04
CA GLN A 587 6.15 -11.97 26.40
C GLN A 587 7.39 -11.75 25.48
N PRO A 588 7.71 -10.52 25.03
CA PRO A 588 8.91 -10.26 24.24
C PRO A 588 10.18 -10.56 25.06
N SER A 589 11.19 -11.14 24.41
CA SER A 589 12.49 -11.45 25.03
C SER A 589 13.58 -10.43 24.72
N PHE A 590 13.32 -9.48 23.80
CA PHE A 590 14.27 -8.47 23.31
C PHE A 590 15.66 -9.06 23.00
N PRO A 591 15.81 -9.96 22.01
CA PRO A 591 17.07 -10.66 21.77
C PRO A 591 18.24 -9.69 21.52
N SER A 592 19.39 -9.91 22.19
CA SER A 592 20.50 -8.94 22.22
C SER A 592 21.19 -8.76 20.87
N ASP A 593 21.18 -9.79 20.02
CA ASP A 593 21.59 -9.75 18.62
C ASP A 593 20.62 -8.89 17.78
N MET A 594 19.32 -9.02 18.00
CA MET A 594 18.30 -8.25 17.31
C MET A 594 18.24 -6.78 17.76
N VAL A 595 18.53 -6.49 19.04
CA VAL A 595 18.63 -5.11 19.57
C VAL A 595 19.62 -4.28 18.75
N GLU A 596 20.80 -4.80 18.42
CA GLU A 596 21.80 -4.08 17.63
C GLU A 596 21.46 -3.99 16.13
N ILE A 597 20.64 -4.90 15.62
CA ILE A 597 20.12 -4.84 14.24
C ILE A 597 19.05 -3.75 14.14
N GLU A 598 18.06 -3.75 15.04
CA GLU A 598 16.99 -2.75 15.03
C GLU A 598 17.47 -1.35 15.44
N ARG A 599 18.48 -1.25 16.33
CA ARG A 599 19.18 0.02 16.61
C ARG A 599 19.76 0.62 15.32
N LYS A 600 20.49 -0.18 14.54
CA LYS A 600 21.10 0.26 13.27
C LYS A 600 20.05 0.62 12.22
N ARG A 601 18.93 -0.12 12.17
CA ARG A 601 17.77 0.23 11.32
C ARG A 601 17.17 1.58 11.73
N GLN A 602 16.96 1.84 13.02
CA GLN A 602 16.43 3.10 13.53
C GLN A 602 17.40 4.28 13.34
N LEU A 603 18.71 4.08 13.52
CA LEU A 603 19.72 5.09 13.18
C LEU A 603 19.72 5.41 11.68
N SER A 604 19.67 4.39 10.81
CA SER A 604 19.55 4.58 9.36
C SER A 604 18.28 5.34 8.97
N ALA A 605 17.17 5.12 9.69
CA ALA A 605 15.92 5.87 9.49
C ALA A 605 16.04 7.33 9.95
N ILE A 606 16.80 7.62 11.01
CA ILE A 606 17.11 9.00 11.43
C ILE A 606 17.98 9.71 10.37
N GLU A 607 19.01 9.03 9.85
CA GLU A 607 19.86 9.55 8.77
C GLU A 607 19.04 9.87 7.51
N GLN A 608 18.17 8.95 7.07
CA GLN A 608 17.26 9.18 5.94
C GLN A 608 16.26 10.32 6.20
N GLN A 609 15.77 10.44 7.44
CA GLN A 609 14.88 11.54 7.84
C GLN A 609 15.62 12.89 7.80
N LYS A 610 16.87 12.98 8.27
CA LYS A 610 17.71 14.17 8.13
C LYS A 610 18.05 14.49 6.66
N ALA A 611 18.26 13.47 5.83
CA ALA A 611 18.61 13.65 4.42
C ALA A 611 17.43 14.15 3.55
N SER A 612 16.18 13.92 3.98
CA SER A 612 14.97 14.48 3.36
C SER A 612 14.68 15.90 3.87
N PRO A 613 14.37 16.91 3.02
CA PRO A 613 14.06 18.26 3.50
C PRO A 613 12.85 18.26 4.45
N THR A 614 11.73 17.67 4.03
CA THR A 614 10.52 17.56 4.86
C THR A 614 10.79 16.76 6.14
N GLY A 615 11.65 15.74 6.06
CA GLY A 615 12.05 14.94 7.23
C GLY A 615 12.86 15.76 8.24
N ALA A 616 13.89 16.49 7.80
CA ALA A 616 14.68 17.37 8.65
C ALA A 616 13.81 18.45 9.30
N ALA A 617 12.89 19.06 8.54
CA ALA A 617 11.97 20.05 9.08
C ALA A 617 11.07 19.45 10.19
N PHE A 618 10.54 18.23 10.03
CA PHE A 618 9.79 17.54 11.10
C PHE A 618 10.65 16.95 12.24
N ARG A 619 11.99 17.06 12.17
CA ARG A 619 12.87 16.86 13.34
C ARG A 619 13.08 18.16 14.12
N VAL A 620 13.23 19.27 13.41
CA VAL A 620 13.53 20.60 13.99
C VAL A 620 12.27 21.32 14.50
N LEU A 621 11.13 21.14 13.84
CA LEU A 621 9.89 21.84 14.18
C LEU A 621 9.28 21.47 15.55
N PRO A 622 9.18 20.19 15.96
CA PRO A 622 8.55 19.87 17.24
C PRO A 622 9.25 20.49 18.47
N PRO A 623 10.60 20.49 18.60
CA PRO A 623 11.29 21.23 19.65
C PRO A 623 10.95 22.73 19.67
N LEU A 624 10.83 23.35 18.49
CA LEU A 624 10.51 24.77 18.35
C LEU A 624 9.06 25.12 18.68
N LEU A 625 8.12 24.20 18.47
CA LEU A 625 6.69 24.42 18.75
C LEU A 625 6.27 24.08 20.18
N TYR A 626 6.87 23.05 20.76
CA TYR A 626 6.46 22.48 22.05
C TYR A 626 7.44 22.78 23.20
N GLY A 627 8.71 23.04 22.88
CA GLY A 627 9.83 23.06 23.82
C GLY A 627 10.51 21.69 23.95
N GLU A 628 11.83 21.69 24.13
CA GLU A 628 12.66 20.47 24.21
C GLU A 628 12.23 19.50 25.33
N ALA A 629 11.69 20.04 26.43
CA ALA A 629 11.23 19.27 27.60
C ALA A 629 9.77 18.76 27.51
N HIS A 630 9.05 19.04 26.41
CA HIS A 630 7.68 18.56 26.22
C HIS A 630 7.69 17.22 25.45
N PRO A 631 6.93 16.18 25.84
CA PRO A 631 6.99 14.86 25.19
C PRO A 631 6.74 14.86 23.68
N TYR A 632 5.81 15.67 23.17
CA TYR A 632 5.58 15.84 21.72
C TYR A 632 6.63 16.72 21.02
N GLY A 633 7.51 17.41 21.77
CA GLY A 633 8.65 18.16 21.23
C GLY A 633 9.81 17.26 20.79
N ARG A 634 9.75 15.95 21.09
CA ARG A 634 10.78 14.99 20.69
C ARG A 634 10.77 14.76 19.17
N PRO A 635 11.94 14.67 18.51
CA PRO A 635 12.03 14.82 17.06
C PRO A 635 11.49 13.61 16.28
N GLY A 636 10.96 13.88 15.08
CA GLY A 636 10.85 12.88 14.03
C GLY A 636 9.82 11.78 14.26
N GLY A 637 8.75 12.04 15.02
CA GLY A 637 7.65 11.08 15.24
C GLY A 637 8.02 9.91 16.16
N GLY A 638 8.92 10.13 17.12
CA GLY A 638 9.36 9.10 18.06
C GLY A 638 10.52 8.24 17.57
N LEU A 639 11.23 8.64 16.50
CA LEU A 639 12.51 8.01 16.14
C LEU A 639 13.63 8.34 17.14
N GLY A 640 13.54 9.47 17.85
CA GLY A 640 14.54 9.90 18.83
C GLY A 640 15.77 10.58 18.21
N PHE A 641 16.83 10.72 19.00
CA PHE A 641 18.13 11.28 18.58
C PHE A 641 19.14 10.16 18.32
N GLU A 642 20.15 10.40 17.48
CA GLU A 642 21.26 9.44 17.30
C GLU A 642 21.99 9.18 18.61
N SER A 643 22.16 10.19 19.47
CA SER A 643 22.80 10.07 20.78
C SER A 643 22.00 9.21 21.77
N SER A 644 20.67 9.41 21.85
CA SER A 644 19.81 8.61 22.71
C SER A 644 19.73 7.18 22.20
N VAL A 645 19.43 6.98 20.90
CA VAL A 645 19.30 5.67 20.26
C VAL A 645 20.60 4.84 20.29
N ASN A 646 21.79 5.46 20.23
CA ASN A 646 23.05 4.75 20.47
C ASN A 646 23.22 4.30 21.93
N ALA A 647 22.65 5.01 22.90
CA ALA A 647 22.75 4.70 24.33
C ALA A 647 21.66 3.73 24.86
N LEU A 648 20.62 3.41 24.07
CA LEU A 648 19.51 2.55 24.52
C LEU A 648 19.95 1.10 24.77
N GLU A 649 20.16 0.72 26.03
CA GLU A 649 20.41 -0.67 26.39
C GLU A 649 19.13 -1.53 26.34
N ARG A 650 19.29 -2.83 26.06
CA ARG A 650 18.23 -3.85 26.09
C ARG A 650 17.36 -3.78 27.36
N GLN A 651 17.97 -3.48 28.51
CA GLN A 651 17.28 -3.39 29.79
C GLN A 651 16.33 -2.17 29.87
N ALA A 652 16.66 -1.05 29.23
CA ALA A 652 15.77 0.12 29.15
C ALA A 652 14.50 -0.19 28.33
N LEU A 653 14.65 -0.89 27.21
CA LEU A 653 13.55 -1.33 26.34
C LEU A 653 12.59 -2.29 27.08
N ALA A 654 13.16 -3.29 27.75
CA ALA A 654 12.40 -4.24 28.56
C ALA A 654 11.74 -3.59 29.79
N HIS A 655 12.38 -2.58 30.40
CA HIS A 655 11.80 -1.80 31.50
C HIS A 655 10.64 -0.91 31.03
N TRP A 656 10.77 -0.24 29.88
CA TRP A 656 9.71 0.57 29.29
C TRP A 656 8.48 -0.29 28.95
N HIS A 657 8.68 -1.44 28.28
CA HIS A 657 7.59 -2.40 28.03
C HIS A 657 6.97 -2.89 29.34
N GLY A 658 7.82 -3.31 30.30
CA GLY A 658 7.40 -3.76 31.62
C GLY A 658 6.61 -2.74 32.44
N ARG A 659 6.83 -1.43 32.22
CA ARG A 659 6.05 -0.33 32.81
C ARG A 659 4.68 -0.21 32.14
N TRP A 660 4.65 -0.03 30.82
CA TRP A 660 3.46 0.44 30.10
C TRP A 660 2.50 -0.67 29.67
N PHE A 661 3.00 -1.89 29.42
CA PHE A 661 2.16 -3.03 29.05
C PHE A 661 1.50 -3.64 30.30
N ALA A 662 0.32 -3.12 30.63
CA ALA A 662 -0.58 -3.61 31.67
C ALA A 662 -2.01 -3.74 31.14
N ALA A 663 -2.77 -4.73 31.61
CA ALA A 663 -4.10 -5.02 31.07
C ALA A 663 -5.08 -3.84 31.19
N ASN A 664 -5.08 -3.14 32.33
CA ASN A 664 -5.90 -1.95 32.56
C ASN A 664 -5.40 -0.69 31.82
N ASN A 665 -4.24 -0.75 31.16
CA ASN A 665 -3.66 0.31 30.35
C ASN A 665 -3.81 0.03 28.84
N ALA A 666 -4.78 -0.81 28.45
CA ALA A 666 -4.95 -1.24 27.07
C ALA A 666 -6.42 -1.44 26.67
N THR A 667 -6.66 -1.36 25.36
CA THR A 667 -7.92 -1.73 24.70
C THR A 667 -7.62 -2.70 23.56
N LEU A 668 -8.24 -3.87 23.59
CA LEU A 668 -8.27 -4.78 22.44
C LEU A 668 -9.44 -4.40 21.54
N MET A 669 -9.13 -3.92 20.35
CA MET A 669 -10.09 -3.55 19.31
C MET A 669 -10.21 -4.70 18.29
N ALA A 670 -11.42 -4.97 17.82
CA ALA A 670 -11.70 -5.99 16.81
C ALA A 670 -12.69 -5.46 15.75
N ALA A 671 -12.51 -5.86 14.51
CA ALA A 671 -13.47 -5.66 13.42
C ALA A 671 -13.50 -6.89 12.49
N GLY A 672 -14.68 -7.26 12.02
CA GLY A 672 -14.87 -8.43 11.15
C GLY A 672 -15.92 -9.43 11.66
N ASP A 673 -15.81 -10.69 11.22
CA ASP A 673 -16.79 -11.74 11.49
C ASP A 673 -16.60 -12.38 12.88
N ILE A 674 -16.94 -11.63 13.93
CA ILE A 674 -16.87 -12.08 15.33
C ILE A 674 -17.93 -11.37 16.19
N SER A 675 -18.54 -12.09 17.12
CA SER A 675 -19.42 -11.55 18.17
C SER A 675 -18.64 -11.09 19.40
N MET A 676 -19.24 -10.26 20.26
CA MET A 676 -18.60 -9.87 21.53
C MET A 676 -18.38 -11.07 22.45
N ASP A 677 -19.27 -12.07 22.45
CA ASP A 677 -19.11 -13.28 23.26
C ASP A 677 -17.91 -14.12 22.80
N GLU A 678 -17.73 -14.34 21.48
CA GLU A 678 -16.53 -15.00 20.93
C GLU A 678 -15.25 -14.21 21.28
N LEU A 679 -15.27 -12.89 21.08
CA LEU A 679 -14.15 -12.00 21.40
C LEU A 679 -13.80 -12.09 22.90
N LYS A 680 -14.81 -12.07 23.78
CA LYS A 680 -14.63 -12.12 25.24
C LYS A 680 -14.10 -13.47 25.70
N VAL A 681 -14.57 -14.58 25.12
CA VAL A 681 -14.06 -15.93 25.42
C VAL A 681 -12.58 -16.05 25.02
N LEU A 682 -12.22 -15.63 23.81
CA LEU A 682 -10.85 -15.74 23.32
C LEU A 682 -9.90 -14.73 24.02
N ALA A 683 -10.36 -13.51 24.29
CA ALA A 683 -9.63 -12.54 25.11
C ALA A 683 -9.44 -13.04 26.55
N THR A 684 -10.44 -13.70 27.14
CA THR A 684 -10.30 -14.34 28.46
C THR A 684 -9.25 -15.46 28.42
N LYS A 685 -9.24 -16.28 27.36
CA LYS A 685 -8.30 -17.39 27.19
C LYS A 685 -6.84 -16.91 27.12
N HIS A 686 -6.58 -15.85 26.35
CA HIS A 686 -5.21 -15.42 26.03
C HIS A 686 -4.69 -14.25 26.88
N PHE A 687 -5.55 -13.31 27.28
CA PHE A 687 -5.13 -12.06 27.94
C PHE A 687 -5.51 -11.97 29.43
N ASN A 688 -6.41 -12.78 29.98
CA ASN A 688 -6.82 -12.68 31.40
C ASN A 688 -5.68 -12.97 32.42
N ARG A 689 -4.55 -13.53 31.96
CA ARG A 689 -3.33 -13.71 32.78
C ARG A 689 -2.39 -12.50 32.78
N TRP A 690 -2.65 -11.49 31.94
CA TRP A 690 -1.89 -10.25 31.93
C TRP A 690 -2.24 -9.42 33.17
N PRO A 691 -1.29 -9.10 34.07
CA PRO A 691 -1.61 -8.34 35.26
C PRO A 691 -2.04 -6.90 34.95
N SER A 692 -3.03 -6.44 35.71
CA SER A 692 -3.27 -5.02 35.94
C SER A 692 -2.09 -4.42 36.74
N LYS A 693 -1.78 -3.13 36.53
CA LYS A 693 -0.73 -2.40 37.26
C LYS A 693 -1.20 -0.98 37.56
N GLY A 694 -0.60 -0.34 38.56
CA GLY A 694 -0.59 1.12 38.62
C GLY A 694 0.26 1.64 37.45
N VAL A 695 -0.39 2.35 36.52
CA VAL A 695 0.27 3.02 35.40
C VAL A 695 -0.19 4.47 35.44
N ASP A 696 0.73 5.38 35.76
CA ASP A 696 0.47 6.81 35.73
C ASP A 696 0.36 7.28 34.28
N ALA A 697 -0.61 8.15 33.98
CA ALA A 697 -0.73 8.76 32.67
C ALA A 697 0.55 9.53 32.29
N VAL A 698 0.91 9.53 31.00
CA VAL A 698 2.04 10.31 30.49
C VAL A 698 1.81 11.79 30.82
N PRO A 699 2.71 12.46 31.57
CA PRO A 699 2.52 13.86 31.93
C PRO A 699 2.74 14.74 30.69
N LEU A 700 1.69 15.45 30.27
CA LEU A 700 1.74 16.46 29.21
C LEU A 700 1.76 17.85 29.87
N PRO A 701 2.93 18.47 30.08
CA PRO A 701 3.00 19.83 30.62
C PRO A 701 2.45 20.85 29.59
N PRO A 702 2.10 22.07 30.00
CA PRO A 702 1.79 23.13 29.04
C PRO A 702 2.99 23.38 28.12
N ALA A 703 2.77 23.26 26.80
CA ALA A 703 3.79 23.49 25.80
C ALA A 703 4.26 24.95 25.79
N THR A 704 5.57 25.17 25.64
CA THR A 704 6.10 26.52 25.45
C THR A 704 5.81 26.96 24.02
N GLN A 705 4.94 27.95 23.83
CA GLN A 705 4.65 28.50 22.50
C GLN A 705 5.95 28.95 21.82
N GLY A 706 6.14 28.52 20.57
CA GLY A 706 7.33 28.83 19.76
C GLY A 706 7.52 30.32 19.51
N GLN A 707 8.69 30.69 18.97
CA GLN A 707 9.04 32.09 18.69
C GLN A 707 8.24 32.63 17.49
N ALA A 708 7.00 33.04 17.77
CA ALA A 708 6.09 33.76 16.87
C ALA A 708 6.82 34.77 15.97
N GLY A 709 6.59 34.72 14.66
CA GLY A 709 7.25 35.59 13.70
C GLY A 709 8.74 35.29 13.46
N THR A 710 9.22 34.10 13.81
CA THR A 710 10.59 33.66 13.47
C THR A 710 10.61 32.79 12.21
N LEU A 711 11.58 33.07 11.35
CA LEU A 711 11.91 32.29 10.16
C LEU A 711 13.26 31.60 10.34
N TYR A 712 13.22 30.29 10.52
CA TYR A 712 14.39 29.43 10.63
C TYR A 712 14.81 28.93 9.25
N LEU A 713 16.10 29.06 8.93
CA LEU A 713 16.70 28.66 7.66
C LEU A 713 17.68 27.50 7.86
N ILE A 714 17.52 26.43 7.10
CA ILE A 714 18.44 25.28 7.08
C ILE A 714 19.00 25.16 5.67
N ASP A 715 20.33 25.24 5.53
CA ASP A 715 20.96 25.13 4.22
C ASP A 715 20.89 23.71 3.65
N ARG A 716 20.56 23.67 2.37
CA ARG A 716 20.70 22.51 1.49
C ARG A 716 21.30 23.00 0.18
N THR A 717 22.62 23.13 0.14
CA THR A 717 23.40 23.51 -1.05
C THR A 717 22.93 22.74 -2.30
N ASP A 718 22.79 23.45 -3.42
CA ASP A 718 22.30 22.94 -4.71
C ASP A 718 20.91 22.27 -4.71
N ALA A 719 20.07 22.54 -3.70
CA ALA A 719 18.67 22.15 -3.73
C ALA A 719 17.95 22.73 -4.97
N PRO A 720 17.29 21.91 -5.81
CA PRO A 720 16.53 22.39 -6.97
C PRO A 720 15.13 22.92 -6.60
N GLN A 721 14.69 22.65 -5.37
CA GLN A 721 13.45 23.13 -4.77
C GLN A 721 13.72 23.47 -3.30
N SER A 722 13.06 24.52 -2.80
CA SER A 722 12.99 24.81 -1.37
C SER A 722 11.75 24.13 -0.77
N VAL A 723 11.79 23.73 0.49
CA VAL A 723 10.60 23.34 1.25
C VAL A 723 10.31 24.41 2.29
N ILE A 724 9.14 25.05 2.16
CA ILE A 724 8.60 25.98 3.14
C ILE A 724 7.69 25.17 4.07
N ILE A 725 7.89 25.31 5.38
CA ILE A 725 6.97 24.84 6.41
C ILE A 725 6.53 26.03 7.28
N ALA A 726 5.23 26.09 7.56
CA ALA A 726 4.61 27.07 8.44
C ALA A 726 3.73 26.32 9.45
N ALA A 727 3.90 26.56 10.74
CA ALA A 727 3.18 25.80 11.76
C ALA A 727 3.05 26.56 13.09
N HIS A 728 2.06 26.19 13.90
CA HIS A 728 1.87 26.64 15.28
C HIS A 728 1.08 25.59 16.07
N LEU A 729 0.96 25.77 17.39
CA LEU A 729 0.05 24.96 18.21
C LEU A 729 -1.38 25.52 18.16
N VAL A 730 -2.35 24.63 17.98
CA VAL A 730 -3.79 24.94 17.94
C VAL A 730 -4.28 25.40 19.32
N LYS A 731 -5.25 26.34 19.35
CA LYS A 731 -5.86 26.87 20.58
C LYS A 731 -6.60 25.74 21.32
N GLN A 732 -6.15 25.38 22.52
CA GLN A 732 -6.65 24.20 23.26
C GLN A 732 -7.86 24.48 24.17
N ASP A 733 -8.10 25.75 24.48
CA ASP A 733 -9.11 26.23 25.43
C ASP A 733 -10.49 26.46 24.79
N VAL A 734 -10.58 26.30 23.46
CA VAL A 734 -11.83 26.44 22.70
C VAL A 734 -12.34 25.08 22.27
N ALA A 735 -13.60 24.76 22.59
CA ALA A 735 -14.28 23.60 22.03
C ALA A 735 -14.52 23.82 20.52
N VAL A 736 -14.08 22.88 19.69
CA VAL A 736 -14.20 22.94 18.23
C VAL A 736 -15.02 21.76 17.73
N ASP A 737 -15.88 21.98 16.74
CA ASP A 737 -16.47 20.88 16.00
C ASP A 737 -15.38 20.21 15.14
N GLU A 738 -15.00 18.99 15.51
CA GLU A 738 -13.97 18.20 14.83
C GLU A 738 -14.35 17.81 13.40
N LEU A 739 -15.65 17.76 13.06
CA LEU A 739 -16.13 17.50 11.70
C LEU A 739 -15.98 18.76 10.83
N ALA A 740 -16.28 19.93 11.39
CA ALA A 740 -15.99 21.21 10.74
C ALA A 740 -14.47 21.39 10.54
N LEU A 741 -13.65 21.08 11.56
CA LEU A 741 -12.19 21.11 11.49
C LEU A 741 -11.64 20.20 10.39
N GLU A 742 -12.13 18.95 10.29
CA GLU A 742 -11.76 18.03 9.19
C GLU A 742 -12.08 18.66 7.82
N SER A 743 -13.27 19.25 7.69
CA SER A 743 -13.74 19.88 6.45
C SER A 743 -12.88 21.10 6.06
N VAL A 744 -12.51 21.95 7.02
CA VAL A 744 -11.58 23.08 6.81
C VAL A 744 -10.22 22.58 6.33
N MET A 745 -9.61 21.60 7.00
CA MET A 745 -8.29 21.08 6.60
C MET A 745 -8.32 20.37 5.24
N ARG A 746 -9.42 19.67 4.93
CA ARG A 746 -9.61 19.03 3.64
C ARG A 746 -9.75 20.05 2.51
N ASN A 747 -10.47 21.16 2.73
CA ASN A 747 -10.52 22.29 1.80
C ASN A 747 -9.16 23.01 1.67
N PHE A 748 -8.39 23.09 2.76
CA PHE A 748 -7.16 23.88 2.80
C PHE A 748 -5.94 23.17 2.17
N GLY A 749 -5.65 21.94 2.63
CA GLY A 749 -4.46 21.17 2.23
C GLY A 749 -4.70 19.70 1.87
N GLY A 750 -5.92 19.17 2.05
CA GLY A 750 -6.23 17.74 1.89
C GLY A 750 -6.77 17.31 0.51
N MET A 751 -6.69 18.15 -0.52
CA MET A 751 -7.22 17.88 -1.86
C MET A 751 -6.32 18.47 -2.96
N ALA A 752 -6.31 17.87 -4.16
CA ALA A 752 -5.57 18.42 -5.31
C ALA A 752 -6.07 19.80 -5.77
N THR A 753 -7.32 20.15 -5.43
CA THR A 753 -7.97 21.46 -5.64
C THR A 753 -8.10 22.27 -4.35
N SER A 754 -7.43 21.87 -3.27
CA SER A 754 -7.44 22.59 -1.98
C SER A 754 -6.85 24.00 -2.13
N ARG A 755 -7.21 24.94 -1.25
CA ARG A 755 -6.73 26.34 -1.28
C ARG A 755 -5.22 26.47 -1.55
N LEU A 756 -4.38 25.76 -0.80
CA LEU A 756 -2.93 25.74 -0.99
C LEU A 756 -2.50 25.20 -2.36
N ASN A 757 -3.10 24.09 -2.82
CA ASN A 757 -2.78 23.50 -4.12
C ASN A 757 -3.29 24.37 -5.28
N ARG A 758 -4.46 25.00 -5.13
CA ARG A 758 -5.00 25.93 -6.11
C ARG A 758 -4.02 27.08 -6.31
N ASN A 759 -3.71 27.82 -5.24
CA ASN A 759 -2.74 28.92 -5.27
C ASN A 759 -1.36 28.48 -5.80
N LEU A 760 -0.69 27.53 -5.13
CA LEU A 760 0.74 27.28 -5.36
C LEU A 760 1.05 26.28 -6.49
N ARG A 761 0.11 25.39 -6.86
CA ARG A 761 0.29 24.38 -7.93
C ARG A 761 -0.53 24.72 -9.18
N LEU A 762 -1.83 25.05 -9.04
CA LEU A 762 -2.72 25.24 -10.18
C LEU A 762 -2.65 26.65 -10.77
N ASP A 763 -2.58 27.69 -9.94
CA ASP A 763 -2.63 29.10 -10.37
C ASP A 763 -1.22 29.65 -10.66
N LYS A 764 -0.21 29.25 -9.85
CA LYS A 764 1.16 29.77 -9.94
C LYS A 764 2.22 28.78 -10.45
N HIS A 765 1.92 27.48 -10.41
CA HIS A 765 2.84 26.39 -10.80
C HIS A 765 4.19 26.33 -10.04
N TRP A 766 4.30 27.00 -8.88
CA TRP A 766 5.52 27.03 -8.07
C TRP A 766 5.74 25.71 -7.32
N SER A 767 4.67 24.94 -7.06
CA SER A 767 4.70 23.63 -6.40
C SER A 767 4.16 22.52 -7.30
N TYR A 768 4.65 21.29 -7.11
CA TYR A 768 4.01 20.08 -7.65
C TYR A 768 2.86 19.59 -6.75
N GLY A 769 2.82 19.99 -5.48
CA GLY A 769 1.82 19.54 -4.52
C GLY A 769 2.16 20.02 -3.12
N THR A 770 1.20 20.68 -2.49
CA THR A 770 1.30 21.24 -1.14
C THR A 770 0.34 20.53 -0.21
N PHE A 771 0.70 20.39 1.06
CA PHE A 771 -0.12 19.68 2.05
C PHE A 771 -0.30 20.56 3.29
N GLY A 772 -1.41 20.39 3.99
CA GLY A 772 -1.69 21.09 5.23
C GLY A 772 -2.66 20.29 6.08
N GLY A 773 -2.51 20.37 7.40
CA GLY A 773 -3.25 19.52 8.33
C GLY A 773 -2.93 19.79 9.79
N VAL A 774 -3.37 18.85 10.63
CA VAL A 774 -3.23 18.90 12.09
C VAL A 774 -2.66 17.58 12.58
N SER A 775 -1.80 17.60 13.60
CA SER A 775 -1.26 16.37 14.19
C SER A 775 -2.32 15.57 14.94
N GLU A 776 -2.31 14.26 14.69
CA GLU A 776 -2.95 13.24 15.51
C GLU A 776 -2.24 13.12 16.88
N ALA A 777 -2.76 13.82 17.90
CA ALA A 777 -2.24 13.89 19.26
C ALA A 777 -3.34 14.26 20.27
N ARG A 778 -3.24 13.76 21.52
CA ARG A 778 -4.20 14.04 22.61
C ARG A 778 -4.04 15.42 23.26
N GLY A 779 -2.79 15.84 23.45
CA GLY A 779 -2.43 17.13 24.05
C GLY A 779 -2.48 18.29 23.04
N PRO A 780 -1.54 19.25 23.09
CA PRO A 780 -1.52 20.33 22.11
C PRO A 780 -1.24 19.75 20.71
N ARG A 781 -2.09 20.09 19.74
CA ARG A 781 -1.92 19.65 18.34
C ARG A 781 -1.18 20.73 17.56
N GLN A 782 -0.22 20.35 16.73
CA GLN A 782 0.38 21.26 15.74
C GLN A 782 -0.54 21.37 14.52
N PHE A 783 -0.90 22.59 14.14
CA PHE A 783 -1.32 22.91 12.77
C PHE A 783 -0.06 23.10 11.93
N TYR A 784 -0.04 22.57 10.70
CA TYR A 784 1.12 22.68 9.82
C TYR A 784 0.74 22.78 8.33
N VAL A 785 1.62 23.44 7.57
CA VAL A 785 1.65 23.49 6.10
C VAL A 785 3.02 23.03 5.62
N VAL A 786 3.06 22.23 4.55
CA VAL A 786 4.27 21.84 3.82
C VAL A 786 4.11 22.23 2.36
N ALA A 787 4.96 23.15 1.88
CA ALA A 787 4.97 23.64 0.51
C ALA A 787 6.38 23.48 -0.10
N PRO A 788 6.66 22.36 -0.79
CA PRO A 788 7.81 22.23 -1.69
C PRO A 788 7.61 23.12 -2.92
N VAL A 789 8.55 24.02 -3.21
CA VAL A 789 8.45 25.02 -4.27
C VAL A 789 9.75 25.21 -5.05
N GLN A 790 9.66 25.77 -6.26
CA GLN A 790 10.83 26.21 -7.03
C GLN A 790 11.67 27.21 -6.20
N THR A 791 12.99 26.99 -6.12
CA THR A 791 13.88 27.73 -5.19
C THR A 791 13.90 29.24 -5.44
N ASP A 792 13.82 29.67 -6.70
CA ASP A 792 13.76 31.09 -7.09
C ASP A 792 12.39 31.74 -6.84
N LYS A 793 11.42 30.99 -6.30
CA LYS A 793 10.08 31.48 -5.90
C LYS A 793 9.85 31.38 -4.39
N THR A 794 10.90 31.12 -3.60
CA THR A 794 10.76 30.84 -2.17
C THR A 794 10.21 32.04 -1.38
N VAL A 795 10.64 33.26 -1.69
CA VAL A 795 10.23 34.47 -0.95
C VAL A 795 8.76 34.77 -1.24
N GLU A 796 8.35 34.67 -2.49
CA GLU A 796 7.00 34.92 -2.96
C GLU A 796 6.04 33.84 -2.45
N ALA A 797 6.40 32.57 -2.60
CA ALA A 797 5.60 31.43 -2.12
C ALA A 797 5.39 31.45 -0.60
N LEU A 798 6.36 31.95 0.17
CA LEU A 798 6.26 32.04 1.62
C LEU A 798 5.24 33.13 2.04
N ASN A 799 5.21 34.25 1.33
CA ASN A 799 4.16 35.27 1.51
C ASN A 799 2.77 34.75 1.06
N GLU A 800 2.70 33.92 0.01
CA GLU A 800 1.44 33.27 -0.39
C GLU A 800 0.95 32.25 0.63
N VAL A 801 1.82 31.38 1.17
CA VAL A 801 1.47 30.49 2.30
C VAL A 801 0.94 31.31 3.47
N LYS A 802 1.55 32.47 3.78
CA LYS A 802 1.08 33.36 4.85
C LYS A 802 -0.32 33.92 4.56
N ALA A 803 -0.56 34.36 3.33
CA ALA A 803 -1.85 34.89 2.90
C ALA A 803 -2.96 33.81 2.87
N GLU A 804 -2.62 32.58 2.45
CA GLU A 804 -3.55 31.44 2.48
C GLU A 804 -3.92 31.03 3.91
N ILE A 805 -2.95 31.01 4.84
CA ILE A 805 -3.19 30.76 6.27
C ILE A 805 -4.04 31.89 6.89
N ALA A 806 -3.67 33.15 6.67
CA ALA A 806 -4.47 34.29 7.14
C ALA A 806 -5.87 34.36 6.50
N GLY A 807 -6.03 33.80 5.30
CA GLY A 807 -7.31 33.61 4.64
C GLY A 807 -8.26 32.66 5.38
N LEU A 808 -7.76 31.71 6.18
CA LEU A 808 -8.58 30.90 7.08
C LEU A 808 -9.01 31.69 8.34
N ASP A 809 -8.18 32.60 8.83
CA ASP A 809 -8.46 33.48 9.97
C ASP A 809 -9.36 34.68 9.57
N GLY A 810 -10.47 34.38 8.90
CA GLY A 810 -11.51 35.35 8.52
C GLY A 810 -11.19 36.32 7.38
N GLN A 811 -9.94 36.45 6.92
CA GLN A 811 -9.62 37.38 5.82
C GLN A 811 -10.21 36.96 4.46
N ARG A 812 -10.44 35.65 4.26
CA ARG A 812 -11.09 35.11 3.06
C ARG A 812 -11.94 33.90 3.46
N PRO A 813 -13.13 34.09 4.06
CA PRO A 813 -13.92 33.01 4.63
C PRO A 813 -14.29 31.92 3.60
N LEU A 814 -14.51 30.70 4.10
CA LEU A 814 -15.06 29.57 3.34
C LEU A 814 -16.54 29.85 3.06
N ALA A 815 -16.92 29.95 1.78
CA ALA A 815 -18.28 30.27 1.37
C ALA A 815 -18.56 29.83 -0.09
N GLY A 816 -19.84 29.77 -0.45
CA GLY A 816 -20.31 29.47 -1.82
C GLY A 816 -19.75 28.16 -2.38
N GLU A 817 -19.37 28.16 -3.65
CA GLU A 817 -18.87 26.97 -4.36
C GLU A 817 -17.69 26.27 -3.65
N GLU A 818 -16.83 27.02 -2.94
CA GLU A 818 -15.71 26.43 -2.21
C GLU A 818 -16.16 25.62 -0.98
N PHE A 819 -17.22 26.08 -0.30
CA PHE A 819 -17.91 25.35 0.76
C PHE A 819 -18.70 24.16 0.17
N ASP A 820 -19.51 24.40 -0.87
CA ASP A 820 -20.33 23.36 -1.52
C ASP A 820 -19.46 22.22 -2.06
N SER A 821 -18.29 22.55 -2.61
CA SER A 821 -17.33 21.59 -3.16
C SER A 821 -16.72 20.69 -2.09
N VAL A 822 -16.29 21.23 -0.93
CA VAL A 822 -15.70 20.38 0.11
C VAL A 822 -16.74 19.47 0.78
N VAL A 823 -17.92 20.01 1.10
CA VAL A 823 -19.03 19.24 1.72
C VAL A 823 -19.50 18.14 0.76
N ARG A 824 -19.78 18.46 -0.51
CA ARG A 824 -20.13 17.47 -1.54
C ARG A 824 -19.03 16.41 -1.69
N SER A 825 -17.76 16.82 -1.72
CA SER A 825 -16.62 15.93 -1.90
C SER A 825 -16.33 15.03 -0.69
N GLN A 826 -16.74 15.40 0.54
CA GLN A 826 -16.76 14.48 1.69
C GLN A 826 -17.95 13.53 1.62
N LEU A 827 -19.16 14.03 1.30
CA LEU A 827 -20.37 13.22 1.17
C LEU A 827 -20.21 12.12 0.10
N SER A 828 -19.69 12.45 -1.08
CA SER A 828 -19.37 11.50 -2.15
C SER A 828 -18.36 10.40 -1.76
N ARG A 829 -17.62 10.57 -0.66
CA ARG A 829 -16.60 9.61 -0.18
C ARG A 829 -17.01 8.82 1.05
N LEU A 830 -18.19 9.07 1.62
CA LEU A 830 -18.72 8.30 2.74
C LEU A 830 -18.78 6.78 2.49
N PRO A 831 -19.12 6.27 1.29
CA PRO A 831 -19.14 4.83 1.03
C PRO A 831 -17.77 4.17 1.23
N ALA A 832 -16.74 4.69 0.56
CA ALA A 832 -15.37 4.18 0.67
C ALA A 832 -14.75 4.39 2.06
N ARG A 833 -15.14 5.46 2.79
CA ARG A 833 -14.54 5.82 4.08
C ARG A 833 -14.62 4.69 5.10
N PHE A 834 -15.72 3.94 5.13
CA PHE A 834 -15.97 2.87 6.11
C PHE A 834 -16.13 1.47 5.47
N GLU A 835 -15.57 1.27 4.28
CA GLU A 835 -15.71 0.04 3.47
C GLU A 835 -14.87 -1.13 4.02
N THR A 836 -13.65 -0.86 4.50
CA THR A 836 -12.69 -1.91 4.89
C THR A 836 -12.66 -2.16 6.41
N LEU A 837 -12.16 -3.34 6.84
CA LEU A 837 -11.87 -3.60 8.27
C LEU A 837 -10.79 -2.66 8.81
N ASP A 838 -9.85 -2.23 7.95
CA ASP A 838 -8.82 -1.25 8.25
C ASP A 838 -9.41 0.12 8.59
N SER A 839 -10.40 0.58 7.81
CA SER A 839 -11.16 1.80 8.12
C SER A 839 -11.87 1.72 9.49
N LEU A 840 -12.44 0.56 9.83
CA LEU A 840 -13.12 0.35 11.11
C LEU A 840 -12.14 0.33 12.29
N ILE A 841 -10.98 -0.30 12.15
CA ILE A 841 -9.91 -0.28 13.16
C ILE A 841 -9.27 1.11 13.27
N GLY A 842 -9.16 1.87 12.18
CA GLY A 842 -8.75 3.28 12.21
C GLY A 842 -9.72 4.14 13.03
N ALA A 843 -11.03 4.03 12.75
CA ALA A 843 -12.06 4.71 13.53
C ALA A 843 -12.04 4.30 15.02
N ALA A 844 -11.87 3.01 15.32
CA ALA A 844 -11.70 2.50 16.68
C ALA A 844 -10.46 3.08 17.38
N THR A 845 -9.33 3.15 16.67
CA THR A 845 -8.08 3.72 17.18
C THR A 845 -8.25 5.21 17.49
N GLN A 846 -8.99 5.97 16.67
CA GLN A 846 -9.33 7.36 16.98
C GLN A 846 -10.32 7.50 18.16
N MET A 847 -11.23 6.55 18.38
CA MET A 847 -12.07 6.52 19.59
C MET A 847 -11.24 6.26 20.86
N VAL A 848 -10.33 5.28 20.83
CA VAL A 848 -9.44 4.94 21.96
C VAL A 848 -8.36 6.01 22.20
N SER A 849 -7.85 6.65 21.14
CA SER A 849 -6.87 7.73 21.26
C SER A 849 -7.52 9.00 21.83
N TYR A 850 -8.61 9.48 21.24
CA TYR A 850 -9.16 10.81 21.55
C TYR A 850 -10.35 10.80 22.53
N GLY A 851 -10.79 9.63 22.99
CA GLY A 851 -12.02 9.52 23.80
C GLY A 851 -13.29 9.91 23.03
N ARG A 852 -13.31 9.75 21.69
CA ARG A 852 -14.46 10.09 20.86
C ARG A 852 -15.60 9.09 21.10
N GLU A 853 -16.77 9.61 21.40
CA GLU A 853 -18.00 8.82 21.51
C GLU A 853 -18.43 8.24 20.15
N PRO A 854 -18.94 6.99 20.08
CA PRO A 854 -19.42 6.36 18.84
C PRO A 854 -20.48 7.18 18.07
N ALA A 855 -21.23 8.04 18.78
CA ALA A 855 -22.21 8.95 18.19
C ALA A 855 -21.62 9.86 17.09
N TYR A 856 -20.33 10.22 17.17
CA TYR A 856 -19.62 10.98 16.13
C TYR A 856 -19.67 10.28 14.77
N TYR A 857 -19.59 8.94 14.76
CA TYR A 857 -19.63 8.14 13.53
C TYR A 857 -21.05 7.78 13.11
N TYR A 858 -21.95 7.52 14.06
CA TYR A 858 -23.36 7.21 13.74
C TYR A 858 -24.07 8.39 13.07
N GLY A 859 -23.84 9.62 13.55
CA GLY A 859 -24.43 10.84 12.99
C GLY A 859 -23.64 11.47 11.84
N TYR A 860 -22.47 10.92 11.47
CA TYR A 860 -21.46 11.61 10.64
C TYR A 860 -22.03 12.17 9.32
N ALA A 861 -22.81 11.39 8.58
CA ALA A 861 -23.39 11.79 7.30
C ALA A 861 -24.45 12.90 7.45
N GLU A 862 -25.22 12.89 8.53
CA GLU A 862 -26.25 13.89 8.81
C GLU A 862 -25.63 15.19 9.34
N ALA A 863 -24.64 15.08 10.22
CA ALA A 863 -23.87 16.21 10.73
C ALA A 863 -23.12 16.93 9.60
N LEU A 864 -22.49 16.19 8.68
CA LEU A 864 -21.77 16.75 7.53
C LEU A 864 -22.67 17.55 6.58
N ARG A 865 -23.96 17.21 6.49
CA ARG A 865 -24.98 17.99 5.73
C ARG A 865 -25.55 19.18 6.50
N LYS A 866 -25.39 19.20 7.83
CA LYS A 866 -25.85 20.29 8.70
C LYS A 866 -24.79 21.37 8.91
N LEU A 867 -23.51 21.07 8.63
CA LEU A 867 -22.45 22.09 8.60
C LEU A 867 -22.85 23.22 7.66
N SER A 868 -22.67 24.44 8.14
CA SER A 868 -22.79 25.69 7.38
C SER A 868 -21.41 26.28 7.07
N ALA A 869 -21.38 27.30 6.22
CA ALA A 869 -20.19 28.11 6.02
C ALA A 869 -19.68 28.72 7.34
N ASP A 870 -20.59 29.14 8.23
CA ASP A 870 -20.24 29.76 9.50
C ASP A 870 -19.58 28.77 10.48
N ASP A 871 -20.02 27.51 10.52
CA ASP A 871 -19.39 26.45 11.33
C ASP A 871 -17.94 26.19 10.89
N LEU A 872 -17.70 26.12 9.58
CA LEU A 872 -16.35 25.97 9.04
C LEU A 872 -15.48 27.21 9.31
N ASN A 873 -16.03 28.42 9.21
CA ASN A 873 -15.27 29.65 9.51
C ASN A 873 -14.96 29.80 11.01
N GLN A 874 -15.88 29.40 11.89
CA GLN A 874 -15.64 29.33 13.32
C GLN A 874 -14.54 28.29 13.65
N ALA A 875 -14.60 27.11 13.04
CA ALA A 875 -13.57 26.08 13.20
C ALA A 875 -12.21 26.50 12.61
N ALA A 876 -12.19 27.31 11.55
CA ALA A 876 -10.96 27.86 10.98
C ALA A 876 -10.28 28.86 11.94
N GLY A 877 -11.04 29.78 12.56
CA GLY A 877 -10.52 30.77 13.51
C GLY A 877 -10.11 30.20 14.87
N THR A 878 -10.58 29.03 15.28
CA THR A 878 -10.02 28.31 16.44
C THR A 878 -8.76 27.52 16.06
N LEU A 879 -8.73 26.97 14.85
CA LEU A 879 -7.66 26.13 14.35
C LEU A 879 -6.38 26.93 14.04
N VAL A 880 -6.52 28.10 13.44
CA VAL A 880 -5.42 28.88 12.87
C VAL A 880 -5.07 30.09 13.74
N ASP A 881 -3.79 30.44 13.77
CA ASP A 881 -3.24 31.58 14.50
C ASP A 881 -2.07 32.19 13.70
N PRO A 882 -2.34 33.14 12.78
CA PRO A 882 -1.33 33.63 11.84
C PRO A 882 -0.16 34.36 12.50
N ASP A 883 -0.42 35.02 13.64
CA ASP A 883 0.59 35.74 14.41
C ASP A 883 1.54 34.81 15.17
N ARG A 884 1.09 33.59 15.52
CA ARG A 884 1.92 32.57 16.21
C ARG A 884 2.72 31.67 15.28
N LEU A 885 2.70 31.88 13.96
CA LEU A 885 3.41 31.03 13.01
C LEU A 885 4.92 31.01 13.25
N THR A 886 5.45 29.80 13.45
CA THR A 886 6.85 29.44 13.33
C THR A 886 7.12 28.94 11.92
N TRP A 887 8.15 29.46 11.28
CA TRP A 887 8.49 29.15 9.88
C TRP A 887 9.82 28.42 9.80
N VAL A 888 9.89 27.39 8.96
CA VAL A 888 11.13 26.68 8.61
C VAL A 888 11.25 26.63 7.10
N VAL A 889 12.37 27.09 6.55
CA VAL A 889 12.69 26.98 5.12
C VAL A 889 13.97 26.18 4.95
N ILE A 890 13.89 25.14 4.11
CA ILE A 890 15.03 24.29 3.77
C ILE A 890 15.28 24.38 2.27
N GLY A 891 16.47 24.85 1.89
CA GLY A 891 16.82 25.11 0.49
C GLY A 891 18.22 25.69 0.39
N ASP A 892 18.63 26.05 -0.83
CA ASP A 892 19.97 26.59 -1.07
C ASP A 892 20.06 28.05 -0.64
N LEU A 893 20.69 28.31 0.51
CA LEU A 893 20.74 29.64 1.11
C LEU A 893 21.55 30.64 0.28
N SER A 894 22.50 30.17 -0.54
CA SER A 894 23.22 31.04 -1.50
C SER A 894 22.30 31.69 -2.54
N LYS A 895 21.11 31.09 -2.76
CA LYS A 895 20.09 31.55 -3.71
C LYS A 895 18.92 32.28 -3.03
N ILE A 896 18.60 31.98 -1.77
CA ILE A 896 17.36 32.46 -1.11
C ILE A 896 17.55 33.34 0.13
N GLU A 897 18.68 33.27 0.83
CA GLU A 897 18.80 33.90 2.16
C GLU A 897 18.66 35.43 2.12
N ALA A 898 19.21 36.10 1.12
CA ALA A 898 19.16 37.56 1.00
C ALA A 898 17.71 38.08 0.95
N GLY A 899 16.89 37.57 0.03
CA GLY A 899 15.49 37.95 -0.10
C GLY A 899 14.62 37.51 1.09
N LEU A 900 14.97 36.42 1.77
CA LEU A 900 14.31 36.01 3.01
C LEU A 900 14.66 36.93 4.20
N ARG A 901 15.84 37.58 4.19
CA ARG A 901 16.22 38.61 5.18
C ARG A 901 15.60 39.99 4.90
N GLU A 902 15.10 40.23 3.70
CA GLU A 902 14.33 41.43 3.35
C GLU A 902 12.85 41.35 3.81
N LEU A 903 12.39 40.20 4.31
CA LEU A 903 11.05 40.03 4.88
C LEU A 903 10.89 40.82 6.19
N ASN A 904 10.34 42.03 6.07
CA ASN A 904 10.09 42.97 7.16
C ASN A 904 9.18 42.47 8.32
N TRP A 905 8.61 41.26 8.19
CA TRP A 905 7.68 40.67 9.15
C TRP A 905 8.22 39.44 9.88
N ALA A 906 9.44 38.94 9.54
CA ALA A 906 10.02 37.76 10.16
C ALA A 906 11.44 37.98 10.67
N LYS A 907 11.76 37.49 11.88
CA LYS A 907 13.13 37.40 12.39
C LYS A 907 13.83 36.18 11.78
N VAL A 908 14.80 36.40 10.90
CA VAL A 908 15.59 35.31 10.30
C VAL A 908 16.65 34.75 11.26
N GLN A 909 16.68 33.43 11.43
CA GLN A 909 17.68 32.69 12.23
C GLN A 909 18.21 31.48 11.41
N LEU A 910 19.52 31.21 11.45
CA LEU A 910 20.15 30.08 10.75
C LEU A 910 20.25 28.87 11.69
N LEU A 911 19.92 27.67 11.20
CA LEU A 911 20.04 26.41 11.94
C LEU A 911 20.94 25.37 11.23
N ASP A 912 21.41 24.38 11.97
CA ASP A 912 21.93 23.11 11.45
C ASP A 912 20.82 22.06 11.24
N ALA A 913 21.20 20.84 10.81
CA ALA A 913 20.25 19.75 10.56
C ALA A 913 19.68 19.13 11.85
N GLU A 914 20.26 19.49 12.99
CA GLU A 914 19.90 19.10 14.34
C GLU A 914 18.99 20.16 15.02
N GLY A 915 18.75 21.30 14.35
CA GLY A 915 17.87 22.38 14.81
C GLY A 915 18.56 23.42 15.71
N LYS A 916 19.88 23.40 15.82
CA LYS A 916 20.64 24.32 16.68
C LYS A 916 21.06 25.58 15.92
N PRO A 917 21.09 26.76 16.58
CA PRO A 917 21.54 27.99 15.94
C PRO A 917 22.97 27.92 15.41
N LYS A 918 23.16 28.24 14.14
CA LYS A 918 24.48 28.58 13.57
C LYS A 918 24.83 30.03 13.95
N GLN A 919 26.11 30.27 14.23
CA GLN A 919 26.68 31.61 14.46
C GLN A 919 27.08 32.26 13.14
#